data_AF-A0A5S3YPK0-F1
#
_entry.id   AF-A0A5S3YPK0-F1
#
_cell.length_a   1.000
_cell.length_b   1.000
_cell.length_c   1.000
_cell.angle_alpha   90.00
_cell.angle_beta   90.00
_cell.angle_gamma   90.00
#
_symmetry.space_group_name_H-M   'P 1'
#
loop_
_entity.id
_entity.type
_entity.pdbx_description
1 polymer ?
#
loop_
_entity_poly.entity_id
_entity_poly.type
_entity_poly.pdbx_seq_one_letter_code
_entity_poly.pdbx_strand_id
1 'polypeptide(L)'
;MATIPNWYHTSSDSWCIQSEGKEWGENRNIAVPIASLTKLVTALTAINELGLEYNEIVVVSEMAANTRGSSAKLLSGTKVCFQDLLYALLLPSGNDAAVAIAEHVGAKSNQGLKINAVTRFIHMMRKTVTRLHLNSFEIKDPHGLGANKASPKDILTLAKAVLGQQLLKRILSSKRHQANVLMLDNSTDTYVWENTNPLLSKKGFIGGKTGRSTLAGSCLFVWANIESRPYLGVVMGAETRVTSGVELRNLIGFISQSMAHTKIPSLPAKAQDDACISYRPNLFCPSDVERICSGHWLYRNDWRAIGVTANPMYVEVGDLYIDNPEYQKLTLEQRLAVAQSNGAVAALVSKEPTYWPNDFALYQVTSSLDELLKIASVARYRSSAKVTAVTGSVGKTGVKDMIFSLLSRLKPCYRNWRSMNDTWGIPIALSQLPEKVDYAVIEAGLMGRARMHKYSHMINANVVVITSISDVHTEHHINRENIAKTKALLMEGAANASTAVLPRDSEQYELLASIANQLPQIQRVITFGTHSESTVRLTDIKPTRRGSHLTIDVAGKRLSCTLSLIGQYQAINALAALASVYANGEDVFQVASALSSLRPAFRRGELIKVPVGQGSALVIDDSWSANPASVQAALDTLALYRQRQNGRVIVCLGDMLELGTEAKNFHQQLAPVLERLGAELVYTTGLLMASMHSSLTNEIQAKSFDSAKQMGAHLKTQLQPDDTILVKGSNAMEMWKVIAELIPWGQRSNYLVS
;
A
#
# COMPACT_ATOMS: atom_id res chain seq x y z
N MET A 1 18.41 27.25 10.41
CA MET A 1 17.84 25.88 10.54
C MET A 1 17.47 25.41 9.15
N ALA A 2 17.84 24.19 8.75
CA ALA A 2 17.35 23.64 7.49
C ALA A 2 15.93 23.14 7.73
N THR A 3 14.93 23.86 7.24
CA THR A 3 13.52 23.44 7.31
C THR A 3 13.31 22.33 6.28
N ILE A 4 12.67 21.23 6.70
CA ILE A 4 12.04 20.34 5.72
C ILE A 4 10.93 21.16 5.04
N PRO A 5 10.73 21.05 3.71
CA PRO A 5 9.72 21.83 3.03
C PRO A 5 8.33 21.64 3.65
N ASN A 6 7.52 22.71 3.71
CA ASN A 6 6.19 22.71 4.33
C ASN A 6 5.19 21.69 3.73
N TRP A 7 5.54 21.01 2.64
CA TRP A 7 4.72 19.97 2.01
C TRP A 7 5.04 18.54 2.50
N TYR A 8 6.09 18.35 3.28
CA TYR A 8 6.46 17.05 3.82
C TYR A 8 5.71 16.83 5.14
N HIS A 9 4.57 16.14 5.10
CA HIS A 9 3.73 15.85 6.26
C HIS A 9 3.93 14.42 6.78
N THR A 10 3.93 14.28 8.11
CA THR A 10 3.88 13.00 8.81
C THR A 10 2.53 12.87 9.53
N SER A 11 1.94 11.68 9.56
CA SER A 11 0.81 11.31 10.41
C SER A 11 1.15 11.27 11.90
N SER A 12 2.43 11.40 12.24
CA SER A 12 2.90 11.39 13.63
C SER A 12 2.81 12.77 14.28
N ASP A 13 2.28 12.82 15.50
CA ASP A 13 2.11 14.03 16.29
C ASP A 13 3.41 14.85 16.45
N SER A 14 4.55 14.17 16.54
CA SER A 14 5.86 14.83 16.67
C SER A 14 7.03 13.94 16.23
N TRP A 15 8.10 14.55 15.75
CA TRP A 15 9.31 13.82 15.34
C TRP A 15 10.57 14.69 15.42
N CYS A 16 11.72 14.03 15.51
CA CYS A 16 13.03 14.69 15.47
C CYS A 16 14.08 13.76 14.85
N ILE A 17 14.93 14.30 14.01
CA ILE A 17 16.07 13.62 13.41
C ILE A 17 17.32 14.46 13.61
N GLN A 18 18.42 13.79 13.93
CA GLN A 18 19.71 14.41 14.11
C GLN A 18 20.78 13.65 13.32
N SER A 19 21.62 14.41 12.61
CA SER A 19 22.77 13.89 11.87
C SER A 19 23.85 14.97 11.79
N GLU A 20 25.11 14.60 12.02
CA GLU A 20 26.29 15.48 11.86
C GLU A 20 26.13 16.86 12.54
N GLY A 21 25.57 16.89 13.75
CA GLY A 21 25.36 18.13 14.52
C GLY A 21 24.16 18.98 14.08
N LYS A 22 23.47 18.62 12.99
CA LYS A 22 22.24 19.27 12.53
C LYS A 22 21.00 18.52 13.03
N GLU A 23 19.93 19.27 13.27
CA GLU A 23 18.66 18.79 13.82
C GLU A 23 17.50 19.25 12.93
N TRP A 24 16.57 18.34 12.66
CA TRP A 24 15.30 18.55 11.97
C TRP A 24 14.19 17.99 12.84
N GLY A 25 13.02 18.63 12.87
CA GLY A 25 11.92 18.08 13.65
C GLY A 25 10.73 19.00 13.75
N GLU A 26 9.56 18.38 13.81
CA GLU A 26 8.25 18.99 14.02
C GLU A 26 7.78 18.67 15.44
N ASN A 27 7.23 19.66 16.15
CA ASN A 27 6.82 19.53 17.55
C ASN A 27 7.92 18.92 18.46
N ARG A 28 9.20 19.09 18.09
CA ARG A 28 10.33 18.36 18.66
C ARG A 28 10.64 18.63 20.13
N ASN A 29 10.07 19.69 20.70
CA ASN A 29 10.19 20.04 22.12
C ASN A 29 8.89 19.80 22.91
N ILE A 30 7.83 19.32 22.27
CA ILE A 30 6.53 19.08 22.92
C ILE A 30 6.56 17.71 23.60
N ALA A 31 6.28 17.69 24.90
CA ALA A 31 6.17 16.44 25.66
C ALA A 31 4.88 15.69 25.31
N VAL A 32 5.01 14.49 24.75
CA VAL A 32 3.88 13.61 24.44
C VAL A 32 4.08 12.24 25.11
N PRO A 33 3.02 11.43 25.29
CA PRO A 33 3.18 10.08 25.82
C PRO A 33 4.14 9.24 24.96
N ILE A 34 5.08 8.52 25.59
CA ILE A 34 6.19 7.85 24.87
C ILE A 34 6.12 6.31 24.89
N ALA A 35 5.11 5.76 25.56
CA ALA A 35 4.93 4.32 25.77
C ALA A 35 6.26 3.62 26.15
N SER A 36 6.58 2.49 25.50
CA SER A 36 7.77 1.69 25.79
C SER A 36 9.11 2.32 25.42
N LEU A 37 9.16 3.52 24.82
CA LEU A 37 10.43 4.26 24.74
C LEU A 37 10.96 4.61 26.14
N THR A 38 10.08 4.65 27.16
CA THR A 38 10.43 4.66 28.59
C THR A 38 11.53 3.66 28.94
N LYS A 39 11.51 2.46 28.34
CA LYS A 39 12.44 1.38 28.69
C LYS A 39 13.90 1.71 28.36
N LEU A 40 14.15 2.73 27.52
CA LEU A 40 15.49 3.27 27.28
C LEU A 40 16.08 3.90 28.56
N VAL A 41 15.30 4.70 29.29
CA VAL A 41 15.77 5.30 30.56
C VAL A 41 15.79 4.28 31.68
N THR A 42 14.88 3.29 31.68
CA THR A 42 14.91 2.14 32.60
C THR A 42 16.22 1.37 32.45
N ALA A 43 16.58 0.98 31.23
CA ALA A 43 17.82 0.24 30.96
C ALA A 43 19.07 1.04 31.32
N LEU A 44 19.11 2.33 30.94
CA LEU A 44 20.25 3.19 31.24
C LEU A 44 20.43 3.43 32.74
N THR A 45 19.32 3.66 33.46
CA THR A 45 19.35 3.82 34.91
C THR A 45 19.86 2.55 35.59
N ALA A 46 19.31 1.40 35.22
CA ALA A 46 19.71 0.13 35.82
C ALA A 46 21.21 -0.18 35.62
N ILE A 47 21.76 0.07 34.42
CA ILE A 47 23.21 -0.10 34.18
C ILE A 47 24.04 0.89 34.98
N ASN A 48 23.63 2.15 35.10
CA ASN A 48 24.40 3.14 35.83
C ASN A 48 24.44 2.87 37.34
N GLU A 49 23.37 2.29 37.89
CA GLU A 49 23.26 1.99 39.33
C GLU A 49 23.92 0.65 39.71
N LEU A 50 23.84 -0.37 38.85
CA LEU A 50 24.47 -1.69 39.10
C LEU A 50 25.93 -1.80 38.66
N GLY A 51 26.42 -0.92 37.78
CA GLY A 51 27.76 -1.03 37.23
C GLY A 51 27.95 -2.26 36.32
N LEU A 52 29.10 -2.94 36.42
CA LEU A 52 29.50 -4.07 35.56
C LEU A 52 28.99 -5.45 36.04
N GLU A 53 28.06 -5.52 37.01
CA GLU A 53 27.50 -6.78 37.54
C GLU A 53 26.44 -7.42 36.61
N TYR A 54 26.75 -7.58 35.32
CA TYR A 54 25.78 -8.05 34.32
C TYR A 54 25.35 -9.51 34.49
N ASN A 55 26.12 -10.32 35.23
CA ASN A 55 25.87 -11.74 35.46
C ASN A 55 25.02 -12.01 36.71
N GLU A 56 24.57 -10.98 37.41
CA GLU A 56 23.74 -11.17 38.59
C GLU A 56 22.39 -11.82 38.24
N ILE A 57 21.93 -12.73 39.09
CA ILE A 57 20.64 -13.39 38.91
C ILE A 57 19.54 -12.55 39.54
N VAL A 58 18.53 -12.23 38.74
CA VAL A 58 17.30 -11.56 39.17
C VAL A 58 16.19 -12.59 39.32
N VAL A 59 15.51 -12.57 40.46
CA VAL A 59 14.31 -13.38 40.69
C VAL A 59 13.09 -12.57 40.24
N VAL A 60 12.29 -13.14 39.34
CA VAL A 60 11.06 -12.51 38.84
C VAL A 60 9.98 -12.63 39.91
N SER A 61 9.47 -11.52 40.42
CA SER A 61 8.37 -11.51 41.38
C SER A 61 7.02 -11.81 40.72
N GLU A 62 6.01 -12.12 41.54
CA GLU A 62 4.63 -12.24 41.07
C GLU A 62 4.11 -10.91 40.47
N MET A 63 4.48 -9.79 41.06
CA MET A 63 4.11 -8.46 40.57
C MET A 63 4.71 -8.20 39.19
N ALA A 64 6.00 -8.56 38.99
CA ALA A 64 6.65 -8.45 37.70
C ALA A 64 5.97 -9.34 36.66
N ALA A 65 5.79 -10.64 36.95
CA ALA A 65 5.17 -11.59 36.02
C ALA A 65 3.73 -11.19 35.63
N ASN A 66 2.96 -10.62 36.56
CA ASN A 66 1.58 -10.19 36.33
C ASN A 66 1.44 -8.77 35.76
N THR A 67 2.54 -8.09 35.44
CA THR A 67 2.50 -6.75 34.86
C THR A 67 1.89 -6.81 33.44
N ARG A 68 0.74 -6.15 33.27
CA ARG A 68 -0.02 -6.15 32.01
C ARG A 68 0.77 -5.53 30.84
N GLY A 69 0.38 -5.82 29.60
CA GLY A 69 0.91 -5.20 28.39
C GLY A 69 1.91 -6.09 27.64
N SER A 70 2.89 -5.48 26.96
CA SER A 70 3.96 -6.24 26.29
C SER A 70 4.77 -7.02 27.32
N SER A 71 5.12 -8.27 27.03
CA SER A 71 5.73 -9.18 28.00
C SER A 71 6.83 -10.00 27.33
N ALA A 72 7.87 -10.31 28.09
CA ALA A 72 8.91 -11.27 27.75
C ALA A 72 8.54 -12.72 28.12
N LYS A 73 7.30 -12.92 28.61
CA LYS A 73 6.69 -14.16 29.09
C LYS A 73 7.37 -14.71 30.35
N LEU A 74 7.97 -13.85 31.16
CA LEU A 74 8.65 -14.26 32.38
C LEU A 74 7.64 -14.77 33.41
N LEU A 75 7.93 -15.92 34.02
CA LEU A 75 7.09 -16.51 35.06
C LEU A 75 7.57 -16.12 36.45
N SER A 76 6.64 -16.00 37.40
CA SER A 76 6.95 -15.75 38.80
C SER A 76 7.91 -16.82 39.36
N GLY A 77 8.88 -16.41 40.15
CA GLY A 77 9.89 -17.28 40.77
C GLY A 77 11.03 -17.71 39.84
N THR A 78 10.95 -17.43 38.54
CA THR A 78 12.07 -17.72 37.62
C THR A 78 13.26 -16.82 37.90
N LYS A 79 14.45 -17.35 37.61
CA LYS A 79 15.75 -16.71 37.82
C LYS A 79 16.38 -16.42 36.46
N VAL A 80 16.61 -15.14 36.19
CA VAL A 80 17.12 -14.65 34.91
C VAL A 80 18.38 -13.83 35.15
N CYS A 81 19.42 -14.07 34.34
CA CYS A 81 20.61 -13.23 34.35
C CYS A 81 20.24 -11.78 34.02
N PHE A 82 20.78 -10.80 34.75
CA PHE A 82 20.46 -9.39 34.58
C PHE A 82 20.72 -8.91 33.14
N GLN A 83 21.80 -9.38 32.51
CA GLN A 83 22.07 -9.11 31.11
C GLN A 83 20.94 -9.59 30.19
N ASP A 84 20.46 -10.81 30.38
CA ASP A 84 19.36 -11.39 29.60
C ASP A 84 18.05 -10.66 29.88
N LEU A 85 17.86 -10.19 31.11
CA LEU A 85 16.71 -9.38 31.48
C LEU A 85 16.68 -8.04 30.75
N LEU A 86 17.84 -7.46 30.40
CA LEU A 86 17.92 -6.29 29.53
C LEU A 86 17.52 -6.61 28.07
N TYR A 87 17.81 -7.82 27.57
CA TYR A 87 17.30 -8.28 26.27
C TYR A 87 15.77 -8.47 26.32
N ALA A 88 15.25 -9.09 27.38
CA ALA A 88 13.81 -9.23 27.64
C ALA A 88 13.10 -7.87 27.73
N LEU A 89 13.75 -6.87 28.31
CA LEU A 89 13.25 -5.50 28.40
C LEU A 89 13.17 -4.83 27.01
N LEU A 90 14.22 -4.94 26.19
CA LEU A 90 14.38 -4.08 25.01
C LEU A 90 13.92 -4.71 23.69
N LEU A 91 14.03 -6.03 23.51
CA LEU A 91 13.67 -6.71 22.26
C LEU A 91 12.14 -6.89 22.11
N PRO A 92 11.47 -7.72 22.94
CA PRO A 92 10.03 -7.93 22.87
C PRO A 92 9.26 -6.80 23.59
N SER A 93 10.00 -5.88 24.23
CA SER A 93 9.46 -4.78 25.02
C SER A 93 8.77 -5.21 26.33
N GLY A 94 9.32 -6.20 27.04
CA GLY A 94 8.70 -6.78 28.24
C GLY A 94 8.50 -5.80 29.40
N ASN A 95 7.26 -5.68 29.86
CA ASN A 95 6.88 -4.90 31.05
C ASN A 95 7.22 -5.66 32.34
N ASP A 96 7.05 -6.98 32.31
CA ASP A 96 7.54 -7.93 33.31
C ASP A 96 9.03 -7.73 33.60
N ALA A 97 9.86 -7.69 32.56
CA ALA A 97 11.29 -7.41 32.70
C ALA A 97 11.57 -6.01 33.30
N ALA A 98 10.78 -5.00 32.93
CA ALA A 98 10.95 -3.64 33.45
C ALA A 98 10.67 -3.55 34.96
N VAL A 99 9.63 -4.24 35.43
CA VAL A 99 9.29 -4.28 36.86
C VAL A 99 10.30 -5.11 37.64
N ALA A 100 10.71 -6.28 37.14
CA ALA A 100 11.74 -7.09 37.77
C ALA A 100 13.08 -6.33 37.93
N ILE A 101 13.49 -5.58 36.90
CA ILE A 101 14.67 -4.70 36.98
C ILE A 101 14.47 -3.62 38.04
N ALA A 102 13.32 -2.96 38.07
CA ALA A 102 13.04 -1.89 39.02
C ALA A 102 13.00 -2.39 40.48
N GLU A 103 12.44 -3.57 40.74
CA GLU A 103 12.45 -4.21 42.05
C GLU A 103 13.87 -4.56 42.48
N HIS A 104 14.63 -5.23 41.61
CA HIS A 104 15.98 -5.70 41.92
C HIS A 104 16.96 -4.56 42.20
N VAL A 105 17.04 -3.59 41.28
CA VAL A 105 17.94 -2.43 41.43
C VAL A 105 17.47 -1.52 42.57
N GLY A 106 16.16 -1.30 42.68
CA GLY A 106 15.57 -0.50 43.74
C GLY A 106 15.76 -1.12 45.13
N ALA A 107 15.84 -2.44 45.25
CA ALA A 107 16.13 -3.13 46.51
C ALA A 107 17.55 -2.87 47.02
N LYS A 108 18.53 -2.79 46.11
CA LYS A 108 19.95 -2.57 46.45
C LYS A 108 20.26 -1.17 46.96
N SER A 109 19.54 -0.14 46.51
CA SER A 109 19.74 1.23 47.00
C SER A 109 19.00 1.47 48.30
N ASN A 110 19.61 1.10 49.42
CA ASN A 110 19.05 1.31 50.75
C ASN A 110 19.48 2.69 51.30
N GLN A 111 18.72 3.75 50.98
CA GLN A 111 18.93 5.11 51.52
C GLN A 111 18.09 5.42 52.78
N GLY A 112 17.64 4.40 53.53
CA GLY A 112 16.90 4.61 54.79
C GLY A 112 15.47 5.15 54.65
N LEU A 113 14.94 5.27 53.43
CA LEU A 113 13.56 5.72 53.17
C LEU A 113 12.58 4.53 53.15
N LYS A 114 11.48 4.62 53.92
CA LYS A 114 10.37 3.63 53.97
C LYS A 114 9.46 3.71 52.72
N ILE A 115 10.02 3.54 51.52
CA ILE A 115 9.29 3.49 50.24
C ILE A 115 9.65 2.21 49.49
N ASN A 116 8.73 1.62 48.71
CA ASN A 116 8.96 0.34 48.03
C ASN A 116 10.09 0.43 46.96
N ALA A 117 10.66 -0.72 46.60
CA ALA A 117 11.82 -0.80 45.71
C ALA A 117 11.58 -0.15 44.33
N VAL A 118 10.43 -0.40 43.71
CA VAL A 118 10.07 0.21 42.41
C VAL A 118 10.02 1.74 42.50
N THR A 119 9.50 2.29 43.61
CA THR A 119 9.46 3.75 43.84
C THR A 119 10.86 4.33 43.97
N ARG A 120 11.77 3.63 44.65
CA ARG A 120 13.20 4.03 44.72
C ARG A 120 13.83 4.04 43.34
N PHE A 121 13.55 3.02 42.53
CA PHE A 121 14.04 2.96 41.15
C PHE A 121 13.48 4.09 40.28
N ILE A 122 12.18 4.43 40.39
CA ILE A 122 11.59 5.59 39.70
C ILE A 122 12.31 6.89 40.09
N HIS A 123 12.71 7.05 41.36
CA HIS A 123 13.49 8.19 41.81
C HIS A 123 14.89 8.23 41.15
N MET A 124 15.55 7.08 40.99
CA MET A 124 16.81 6.99 40.22
C MET A 124 16.59 7.35 38.75
N MET A 125 15.50 6.89 38.12
CA MET A 125 15.20 7.26 36.74
C MET A 125 15.01 8.78 36.59
N ARG A 126 14.36 9.44 37.57
CA ARG A 126 14.23 10.91 37.61
C ARG A 126 15.58 11.60 37.79
N LYS A 127 16.48 11.04 38.60
CA LYS A 127 17.87 11.52 38.70
C LYS A 127 18.62 11.38 37.37
N THR A 128 18.47 10.26 36.67
CA THR A 128 19.02 10.04 35.33
C THR A 128 18.51 11.08 34.34
N VAL A 129 17.19 11.34 34.31
CA VAL A 129 16.55 12.39 33.51
C VAL A 129 17.14 13.77 33.80
N THR A 130 17.29 14.11 35.09
CA THR A 130 17.84 15.40 35.53
C THR A 130 19.29 15.56 35.11
N ARG A 131 20.12 14.52 35.30
CA ARG A 131 21.54 14.52 34.93
C ARG A 131 21.77 14.65 33.42
N LEU A 132 20.85 14.13 32.62
CA LEU A 132 20.88 14.26 31.16
C LEU A 132 20.20 15.55 30.65
N HIS A 133 19.72 16.41 31.55
CA HIS A 133 19.01 17.65 31.22
C HIS A 133 17.79 17.44 30.30
N LEU A 134 17.04 16.36 30.52
CA LEU A 134 15.83 16.01 29.75
C LEU A 134 14.61 16.74 30.34
N ASN A 135 14.50 18.03 30.03
CA ASN A 135 13.61 18.98 30.71
C ASN A 135 12.11 18.71 30.53
N SER A 136 11.73 17.92 29.52
CA SER A 136 10.33 17.61 29.19
C SER A 136 9.91 16.20 29.63
N PHE A 137 10.79 15.49 30.33
CA PHE A 137 10.62 14.07 30.66
C PHE A 137 9.85 13.87 31.97
N GLU A 138 8.70 13.20 31.90
CA GLU A 138 7.88 12.82 33.05
C GLU A 138 7.89 11.30 33.24
N ILE A 139 8.31 10.84 34.42
CA ILE A 139 8.35 9.42 34.78
C ILE A 139 7.38 9.12 35.92
N LYS A 140 6.48 8.17 35.65
CA LYS A 140 5.50 7.62 36.58
C LYS A 140 5.75 6.15 36.88
N ASP A 141 6.33 5.41 35.93
CA ASP A 141 6.61 3.97 36.07
C ASP A 141 7.80 3.53 35.17
N PRO A 142 8.37 2.33 35.37
CA PRO A 142 9.54 1.86 34.62
C PRO A 142 9.23 1.26 33.24
N HIS A 143 7.96 1.06 32.85
CA HIS A 143 7.60 0.36 31.61
C HIS A 143 6.92 1.23 30.55
N GLY A 144 6.31 2.35 30.95
CA GLY A 144 5.61 3.34 30.13
C GLY A 144 4.09 3.21 30.05
N LEU A 145 3.40 2.50 30.96
CA LEU A 145 1.93 2.36 30.86
C LEU A 145 1.17 3.52 31.50
N GLY A 146 1.72 4.13 32.54
CA GLY A 146 1.17 5.27 33.27
C GLY A 146 1.26 6.59 32.52
N ALA A 147 1.45 6.54 31.19
CA ALA A 147 1.61 7.72 30.34
C ALA A 147 2.79 8.61 30.76
N ASN A 148 3.98 8.00 30.84
CA ASN A 148 5.24 8.75 30.84
C ASN A 148 5.31 9.61 29.58
N LYS A 149 5.87 10.82 29.70
CA LYS A 149 5.97 11.78 28.59
C LYS A 149 7.42 12.22 28.38
N ALA A 150 7.74 12.56 27.14
CA ALA A 150 8.97 13.24 26.77
C ALA A 150 8.79 13.86 25.38
N SER A 151 9.65 14.82 25.04
CA SER A 151 9.72 15.34 23.69
C SER A 151 10.61 14.49 22.78
N PRO A 152 10.44 14.58 21.44
CA PRO A 152 11.34 13.92 20.49
C PRO A 152 12.82 14.22 20.76
N LYS A 153 13.14 15.47 21.09
CA LYS A 153 14.50 15.91 21.38
C LYS A 153 15.08 15.26 22.63
N ASP A 154 14.28 15.12 23.69
CA ASP A 154 14.71 14.44 24.90
C ASP A 154 14.94 12.94 24.65
N ILE A 155 14.10 12.31 23.82
CA ILE A 155 14.32 10.92 23.42
C ILE A 155 15.62 10.76 22.63
N LEU A 156 15.95 11.65 21.69
CA LEU A 156 17.23 11.58 20.97
C LEU A 156 18.43 11.77 21.90
N THR A 157 18.31 12.66 22.88
CA THR A 157 19.37 12.91 23.88
C THR A 157 19.58 11.69 24.77
N LEU A 158 18.48 11.11 25.28
CA LEU A 158 18.50 9.84 26.01
C LEU A 158 19.10 8.71 25.17
N ALA A 159 18.70 8.61 23.91
CA ALA A 159 19.17 7.57 23.01
C ALA A 159 20.69 7.65 22.77
N LYS A 160 21.28 8.85 22.69
CA LYS A 160 22.75 9.00 22.62
C LYS A 160 23.43 8.44 23.86
N ALA A 161 22.92 8.75 25.05
CA ALA A 161 23.46 8.21 26.29
C ALA A 161 23.35 6.68 26.36
N VAL A 162 22.21 6.13 25.91
CA VAL A 162 22.00 4.68 25.76
C VAL A 162 22.98 4.04 24.78
N LEU A 163 23.17 4.64 23.60
CA LEU A 163 24.08 4.13 22.58
C LEU A 163 25.57 4.27 22.96
N GLY A 164 25.90 5.12 23.95
CA GLY A 164 27.22 5.17 24.57
C GLY A 164 27.53 3.94 25.42
N GLN A 165 26.52 3.18 25.85
CA GLN A 165 26.69 1.93 26.58
C GLN A 165 26.79 0.75 25.60
N GLN A 166 27.95 0.12 25.53
CA GLN A 166 28.25 -0.93 24.53
C GLN A 166 27.26 -2.11 24.60
N LEU A 167 26.84 -2.50 25.80
CA LEU A 167 25.84 -3.55 26.01
C LEU A 167 24.47 -3.16 25.43
N LEU A 168 23.96 -1.97 25.75
CA LEU A 168 22.65 -1.51 25.25
C LEU A 168 22.65 -1.30 23.75
N LYS A 169 23.75 -0.77 23.21
CA LYS A 169 23.96 -0.63 21.76
C LYS A 169 23.88 -1.99 21.06
N ARG A 170 24.53 -3.02 21.62
CA ARG A 170 24.45 -4.40 21.11
C ARG A 170 23.00 -4.90 21.14
N ILE A 171 22.32 -4.79 22.28
CA ILE A 171 20.92 -5.24 22.45
C ILE A 171 19.99 -4.58 21.42
N LEU A 172 20.03 -3.26 21.28
CA LEU A 172 19.14 -2.53 20.36
C LEU A 172 19.36 -2.87 18.88
N SER A 173 20.52 -3.44 18.53
CA SER A 173 20.84 -3.92 17.17
C SER A 173 20.61 -5.42 16.95
N SER A 174 20.36 -6.19 18.02
CA SER A 174 20.10 -7.63 17.92
C SER A 174 18.71 -7.88 17.32
N LYS A 175 18.62 -8.77 16.34
CA LYS A 175 17.35 -9.23 15.76
C LYS A 175 16.61 -10.20 16.67
N ARG A 176 17.38 -11.08 17.34
CA ARG A 176 16.89 -12.05 18.30
C ARG A 176 17.94 -12.28 19.38
N HIS A 177 17.50 -12.75 20.54
CA HIS A 177 18.36 -13.22 21.63
C HIS A 177 17.77 -14.49 22.23
N GLN A 178 18.63 -15.44 22.56
CA GLN A 178 18.26 -16.67 23.25
C GLN A 178 18.89 -16.62 24.64
N ALA A 179 18.08 -16.86 25.67
CA ALA A 179 18.50 -16.84 27.06
C ALA A 179 18.07 -18.12 27.77
N ASN A 180 18.89 -18.55 28.72
CA ASN A 180 18.58 -19.67 29.60
C ASN A 180 17.96 -19.11 30.88
N VAL A 181 16.73 -19.51 31.16
CA VAL A 181 15.97 -19.08 32.34
C VAL A 181 15.88 -20.26 33.30
N LEU A 182 16.33 -20.05 34.54
CA LEU A 182 16.25 -21.08 35.57
C LEU A 182 14.85 -21.05 36.20
N MET A 183 14.15 -22.18 36.10
CA MET A 183 12.79 -22.38 36.55
C MET A 183 12.73 -22.68 38.06
N LEU A 184 11.52 -22.64 38.64
CA LEU A 184 11.29 -22.90 40.07
C LEU A 184 11.71 -24.30 40.53
N ASP A 185 11.62 -25.28 39.65
CA ASP A 185 12.04 -26.67 39.89
C ASP A 185 13.55 -26.90 39.66
N ASN A 186 14.32 -25.82 39.50
CA ASN A 186 15.73 -25.80 39.11
C ASN A 186 16.03 -26.38 37.70
N SER A 187 15.01 -26.64 36.88
CA SER A 187 15.22 -26.91 35.45
C SER A 187 15.59 -25.64 34.71
N THR A 188 16.26 -25.76 33.56
CA THR A 188 16.57 -24.61 32.70
C THR A 188 15.71 -24.67 31.46
N ASP A 189 14.98 -23.59 31.17
CA ASP A 189 14.20 -23.43 29.95
C ASP A 189 14.81 -22.36 29.04
N THR A 190 14.59 -22.50 27.74
CA THR A 190 15.17 -21.62 26.71
C THR A 190 14.15 -20.60 26.24
N TYR A 191 14.44 -19.33 26.48
CA TYR A 191 13.60 -18.23 26.03
C TYR A 191 14.19 -17.60 24.78
N VAL A 192 13.35 -17.32 23.79
CA VAL A 192 13.74 -16.60 22.56
C VAL A 192 12.96 -15.31 22.46
N TRP A 193 13.69 -14.20 22.40
CA TRP A 193 13.12 -12.87 22.27
C TRP A 193 13.52 -12.22 20.96
N GLU A 194 12.54 -11.63 20.28
CA GLU A 194 12.71 -11.00 18.97
C GLU A 194 12.54 -9.49 19.04
N ASN A 195 13.29 -8.78 18.19
CA ASN A 195 13.22 -7.34 18.10
C ASN A 195 11.94 -6.90 17.36
N THR A 196 11.23 -5.96 17.95
CA THR A 196 9.98 -5.42 17.39
C THR A 196 10.18 -4.29 16.37
N ASN A 197 11.42 -3.83 16.15
CA ASN A 197 11.74 -2.74 15.23
C ASN A 197 11.57 -3.17 13.75
N PRO A 198 10.60 -2.60 13.01
CA PRO A 198 10.33 -2.99 11.62
C PRO A 198 11.47 -2.62 10.64
N LEU A 199 12.36 -1.71 11.02
CA LEU A 199 13.44 -1.22 10.17
C LEU A 199 14.73 -2.02 10.30
N LEU A 200 14.87 -2.92 11.28
CA LEU A 200 16.11 -3.67 11.52
C LEU A 200 16.49 -4.62 10.36
N SER A 201 15.55 -4.94 9.48
CA SER A 201 15.77 -5.71 8.25
C SER A 201 16.17 -4.85 7.05
N LYS A 202 16.13 -3.52 7.17
CA LYS A 202 16.37 -2.58 6.08
C LYS A 202 17.83 -2.13 6.07
N LYS A 203 18.40 -2.05 4.86
CA LYS A 203 19.80 -1.66 4.66
C LYS A 203 20.05 -0.28 5.29
N GLY A 204 21.10 -0.19 6.10
CA GLY A 204 21.53 1.04 6.76
C GLY A 204 20.83 1.34 8.09
N PHE A 205 19.76 0.65 8.47
CA PHE A 205 19.17 0.78 9.81
C PHE A 205 19.82 -0.25 10.75
N ILE A 206 20.36 0.22 11.87
CA ILE A 206 21.25 -0.59 12.71
C ILE A 206 20.54 -1.07 13.98
N GLY A 207 19.76 -0.20 14.63
CA GLY A 207 19.09 -0.52 15.87
C GLY A 207 17.99 0.47 16.21
N GLY A 208 17.20 0.17 17.24
CA GLY A 208 16.12 1.06 17.66
C GLY A 208 15.22 0.46 18.72
N LYS A 209 14.23 1.24 19.15
CA LYS A 209 13.22 0.83 20.13
C LYS A 209 11.84 1.28 19.67
N THR A 210 10.88 0.39 19.78
CA THR A 210 9.45 0.66 19.55
C THR A 210 8.73 1.03 20.84
N GLY A 211 7.65 1.79 20.73
CA GLY A 211 6.67 2.00 21.79
C GLY A 211 5.28 2.04 21.20
N ARG A 212 4.29 1.42 21.85
CA ARG A 212 2.89 1.58 21.47
C ARG A 212 2.01 1.57 22.71
N SER A 213 1.11 2.53 22.81
CA SER A 213 0.00 2.52 23.74
C SER A 213 -1.17 3.28 23.14
N THR A 214 -2.37 3.13 23.69
CA THR A 214 -3.55 3.88 23.24
C THR A 214 -3.32 5.39 23.31
N LEU A 215 -2.61 5.88 24.32
CA LEU A 215 -2.35 7.30 24.53
C LEU A 215 -1.17 7.86 23.72
N ALA A 216 -0.20 7.02 23.34
CA ALA A 216 1.04 7.45 22.69
C ALA A 216 1.04 7.23 21.16
N GLY A 217 -0.02 6.60 20.63
CA GLY A 217 0.05 5.97 19.31
C GLY A 217 1.24 5.01 19.23
N SER A 218 1.86 4.92 18.06
CA SER A 218 3.09 4.18 17.79
C SER A 218 4.27 5.13 17.74
N CYS A 219 5.20 4.93 18.66
CA CYS A 219 6.47 5.61 18.75
C CYS A 219 7.60 4.71 18.25
N LEU A 220 8.58 5.29 17.57
CA LEU A 220 9.76 4.58 17.09
C LEU A 220 10.98 5.47 17.22
N PHE A 221 12.00 4.98 17.91
CA PHE A 221 13.36 5.51 17.85
C PHE A 221 14.23 4.57 17.01
N VAL A 222 15.07 5.09 16.12
CA VAL A 222 16.12 4.31 15.46
C VAL A 222 17.47 5.03 15.40
N TRP A 223 18.50 4.21 15.25
CA TRP A 223 19.83 4.60 14.86
C TRP A 223 20.19 3.92 13.53
N ALA A 224 20.65 4.72 12.57
CA ALA A 224 20.96 4.31 11.22
C ALA A 224 22.29 4.89 10.75
N ASN A 225 22.89 4.23 9.76
CA ASN A 225 23.99 4.73 8.95
C ASN A 225 23.58 4.64 7.48
N ILE A 226 23.23 5.79 6.89
CA ILE A 226 22.77 5.89 5.51
C ILE A 226 23.87 6.64 4.74
N GLU A 227 24.38 6.03 3.67
CA GLU A 227 25.44 6.60 2.83
C GLU A 227 26.68 7.06 3.64
N SER A 228 27.08 6.23 4.61
CA SER A 228 28.20 6.49 5.53
C SER A 228 28.00 7.65 6.51
N ARG A 229 26.77 8.19 6.63
CA ARG A 229 26.42 9.23 7.60
C ARG A 229 25.53 8.68 8.73
N PRO A 230 25.82 9.03 10.00
CA PRO A 230 25.03 8.56 11.14
C PRO A 230 23.75 9.39 11.28
N TYR A 231 22.62 8.71 11.51
CA TYR A 231 21.33 9.30 11.81
C TYR A 231 20.78 8.74 13.12
N LEU A 232 20.23 9.63 13.95
CA LEU A 232 19.32 9.29 15.03
C LEU A 232 17.97 9.89 14.68
N GLY A 233 16.92 9.07 14.70
CA GLY A 233 15.57 9.52 14.39
C GLY A 233 14.59 9.02 15.42
N VAL A 234 13.62 9.85 15.75
CA VAL A 234 12.45 9.47 16.55
C VAL A 234 11.19 10.05 15.94
N VAL A 235 10.14 9.24 15.96
CA VAL A 235 8.78 9.57 15.54
C VAL A 235 7.86 9.13 16.67
N MET A 236 6.87 9.95 17.03
CA MET A 236 5.93 9.70 18.13
C MET A 236 4.50 10.06 17.70
N GLY A 237 3.52 9.26 18.13
CA GLY A 237 2.13 9.48 17.77
C GLY A 237 1.68 8.89 16.43
N ALA A 238 2.45 8.00 15.80
CA ALA A 238 2.01 7.39 14.54
C ALA A 238 0.84 6.43 14.76
N GLU A 239 -0.02 6.25 13.77
CA GLU A 239 -1.19 5.37 13.87
C GLU A 239 -0.81 3.89 14.13
N THR A 240 0.22 3.40 13.42
CA THR A 240 0.68 2.01 13.51
C THR A 240 2.21 1.89 13.57
N ARG A 241 2.68 0.70 13.99
CA ARG A 241 4.11 0.36 13.96
C ARG A 241 4.69 0.43 12.56
N VAL A 242 3.92 0.04 11.55
CA VAL A 242 4.34 0.11 10.15
C VAL A 242 4.50 1.56 9.73
N THR A 243 3.50 2.40 10.02
CA THR A 243 3.51 3.85 9.73
C THR A 243 4.72 4.53 10.35
N SER A 244 4.97 4.35 11.66
CA SER A 244 6.14 4.93 12.33
C SER A 244 7.47 4.51 11.69
N GLY A 245 7.57 3.27 11.18
CA GLY A 245 8.75 2.80 10.44
C GLY A 245 8.88 3.42 9.06
N VAL A 246 7.79 3.52 8.31
CA VAL A 246 7.78 4.14 6.97
C VAL A 246 8.15 5.61 7.05
N GLU A 247 7.51 6.35 7.95
CA GLU A 247 7.74 7.79 8.10
C GLU A 247 9.17 8.11 8.49
N LEU A 248 9.68 7.41 9.50
CA LEU A 248 11.02 7.65 10.00
C LEU A 248 12.07 7.30 8.93
N ARG A 249 11.85 6.22 8.17
CA ARG A 249 12.69 5.88 7.02
C ARG A 249 12.66 6.96 5.94
N ASN A 250 11.47 7.44 5.59
CA ASN A 250 11.31 8.45 4.56
C ASN A 250 11.94 9.78 4.99
N LEU A 251 11.75 10.19 6.24
CA LEU A 251 12.32 11.42 6.78
C LEU A 251 13.86 11.37 6.76
N ILE A 252 14.45 10.26 7.22
CA ILE A 252 15.92 10.08 7.15
C ILE A 252 16.39 10.06 5.69
N GLY A 253 15.66 9.40 4.80
CA GLY A 253 15.98 9.38 3.36
C GLY A 253 15.96 10.77 2.74
N PHE A 254 14.93 11.56 3.04
CA PHE A 254 14.80 12.94 2.58
C PHE A 254 15.93 13.82 3.09
N ILE A 255 16.21 13.76 4.39
CA ILE A 255 17.30 14.54 5.00
C ILE A 255 18.65 14.13 4.39
N SER A 256 18.90 12.83 4.21
CA SER A 256 20.14 12.33 3.59
C SER A 256 20.35 12.88 2.18
N GLN A 257 19.30 12.88 1.35
CA GLN A 257 19.36 13.48 0.02
C GLN A 257 19.61 14.99 0.10
N SER A 258 18.91 15.71 0.98
CA SER A 258 19.10 17.16 1.14
C SER A 258 20.53 17.53 1.59
N MET A 259 21.17 16.69 2.41
CA MET A 259 22.55 16.89 2.88
C MET A 259 23.62 16.49 1.86
N ALA A 260 23.25 15.72 0.83
CA ALA A 260 24.11 15.38 -0.30
C ALA A 260 24.15 16.48 -1.38
N HIS A 261 23.13 17.35 -1.44
CA HIS A 261 22.95 18.34 -2.50
C HIS A 261 23.26 19.79 -2.07
N THR A 262 24.54 20.17 -2.01
CA THR A 262 24.98 21.60 -2.13
C THR A 262 25.19 22.03 -3.59
N LYS A 263 24.96 21.11 -4.54
CA LYS A 263 24.82 21.39 -5.97
C LYS A 263 23.69 20.50 -6.47
N ILE A 264 22.74 21.09 -7.16
CA ILE A 264 21.71 20.36 -7.91
C ILE A 264 22.35 19.95 -9.25
N PRO A 265 22.53 18.65 -9.49
CA PRO A 265 22.32 18.10 -10.82
C PRO A 265 21.25 17.01 -10.82
N SER A 266 20.62 16.88 -11.98
CA SER A 266 19.52 15.99 -12.38
C SER A 266 19.33 14.66 -11.61
N LEU A 267 18.06 14.36 -11.32
CA LEU A 267 17.53 13.17 -10.63
C LEU A 267 18.05 11.82 -11.18
N PRO A 268 18.47 10.85 -10.32
CA PRO A 268 18.74 9.47 -10.71
C PRO A 268 17.48 8.58 -10.72
N ALA A 269 17.42 7.69 -11.71
CA ALA A 269 16.26 6.91 -12.13
C ALA A 269 15.88 5.66 -11.28
N LYS A 270 15.82 5.74 -9.94
CA LYS A 270 15.53 4.52 -9.13
C LYS A 270 14.60 4.62 -7.92
N ALA A 271 13.73 5.64 -7.86
CA ALA A 271 12.63 5.71 -6.90
C ALA A 271 11.34 6.10 -7.61
N GLN A 272 10.65 5.14 -8.25
CA GLN A 272 9.40 5.41 -8.98
C GLN A 272 8.20 4.54 -8.59
N ASP A 273 8.33 3.58 -7.67
CA ASP A 273 7.26 2.58 -7.49
C ASP A 273 6.33 2.78 -6.28
N ASP A 274 6.58 3.73 -5.36
CA ASP A 274 5.68 4.01 -4.21
C ASP A 274 5.18 5.47 -4.14
N ALA A 275 5.45 6.29 -5.15
CA ALA A 275 5.15 7.73 -5.15
C ALA A 275 3.69 8.08 -5.50
N CYS A 276 2.73 7.16 -5.34
CA CYS A 276 1.35 7.38 -5.77
C CYS A 276 0.57 8.40 -4.90
N ILE A 277 1.23 9.03 -3.92
CA ILE A 277 0.64 9.97 -2.95
C ILE A 277 1.55 11.20 -2.68
N SER A 278 2.73 11.34 -3.31
CA SER A 278 3.69 12.40 -2.93
C SER A 278 3.44 13.76 -3.61
N TYR A 279 2.18 14.18 -3.71
CA TYR A 279 1.77 15.57 -3.95
C TYR A 279 0.34 15.77 -3.42
N ARG A 280 0.17 15.95 -2.11
CA ARG A 280 -1.14 16.28 -1.50
C ARG A 280 -1.18 17.74 -1.06
N PRO A 281 -1.53 18.69 -1.95
CA PRO A 281 -1.87 20.04 -1.52
C PRO A 281 -3.14 20.00 -0.64
N ASN A 282 -3.36 21.02 0.19
CA ASN A 282 -4.63 21.23 0.89
C ASN A 282 -5.76 21.25 -0.15
N LEU A 283 -6.63 20.24 -0.14
CA LEU A 283 -7.69 20.07 -1.13
C LEU A 283 -8.95 20.84 -0.75
N PHE A 284 -9.40 20.73 0.50
CA PHE A 284 -10.64 21.35 0.98
C PHE A 284 -10.53 21.78 2.45
N CYS A 285 -11.32 22.77 2.83
CA CYS A 285 -11.52 23.22 4.20
C CYS A 285 -13.02 23.35 4.52
N PRO A 286 -13.44 23.63 5.78
CA PRO A 286 -14.84 23.77 6.12
C PRO A 286 -15.60 24.76 5.22
N SER A 287 -14.99 25.91 4.92
CA SER A 287 -15.60 26.94 4.06
C SER A 287 -15.68 26.54 2.58
N ASP A 288 -14.80 25.65 2.11
CA ASP A 288 -14.95 25.09 0.77
C ASP A 288 -16.16 24.16 0.71
N VAL A 289 -16.35 23.31 1.72
CA VAL A 289 -17.52 22.41 1.79
C VAL A 289 -18.81 23.21 1.88
N GLU A 290 -18.86 24.27 2.68
CA GLU A 290 -20.03 25.17 2.77
C GLU A 290 -20.35 25.85 1.43
N ARG A 291 -19.32 26.27 0.69
CA ARG A 291 -19.46 26.95 -0.60
C ARG A 291 -19.87 26.00 -1.73
N ILE A 292 -19.37 24.77 -1.70
CA ILE A 292 -19.56 23.80 -2.78
C ILE A 292 -20.82 22.96 -2.55
N CYS A 293 -21.08 22.59 -1.31
CA CYS A 293 -22.08 21.57 -0.96
C CYS A 293 -23.33 22.18 -0.35
N SER A 294 -24.48 21.59 -0.68
CA SER A 294 -25.79 22.01 -0.18
C SER A 294 -26.15 21.22 1.08
N GLY A 295 -25.79 21.75 2.25
CA GLY A 295 -25.98 21.08 3.53
C GLY A 295 -25.81 22.03 4.72
N HIS A 296 -25.61 21.45 5.90
CA HIS A 296 -25.29 22.20 7.11
C HIS A 296 -24.39 21.39 8.04
N TRP A 297 -23.63 22.06 8.90
CA TRP A 297 -22.80 21.40 9.90
C TRP A 297 -23.64 20.96 11.10
N LEU A 298 -23.57 19.67 11.43
CA LEU A 298 -24.02 19.16 12.73
C LEU A 298 -22.97 19.44 13.81
N TYR A 299 -21.69 19.37 13.43
CA TYR A 299 -20.56 19.81 14.23
C TYR A 299 -19.48 20.37 13.33
N ARG A 300 -19.03 21.61 13.59
CA ARG A 300 -18.03 22.33 12.79
C ARG A 300 -16.81 22.66 13.64
N ASN A 301 -15.63 22.30 13.17
CA ASN A 301 -14.35 22.80 13.65
C ASN A 301 -13.45 23.20 12.48
N ASP A 302 -12.25 23.70 12.74
CA ASP A 302 -11.30 24.05 11.68
C ASP A 302 -10.43 22.84 11.33
N TRP A 303 -10.40 22.51 10.04
CA TRP A 303 -9.67 21.36 9.51
C TRP A 303 -9.20 21.63 8.08
N ARG A 304 -8.27 20.82 7.59
CA ARG A 304 -7.82 20.82 6.20
C ARG A 304 -7.78 19.39 5.69
N ALA A 305 -8.53 19.12 4.63
CA ALA A 305 -8.51 17.84 3.96
C ALA A 305 -7.41 17.82 2.92
N ILE A 306 -6.57 16.78 2.95
CA ILE A 306 -5.50 16.52 1.99
C ILE A 306 -5.82 15.34 1.06
N GLY A 307 -6.93 14.66 1.31
CA GLY A 307 -7.49 13.62 0.46
C GLY A 307 -9.01 13.53 0.63
N VAL A 308 -9.64 12.68 -0.18
CA VAL A 308 -11.09 12.43 -0.14
C VAL A 308 -11.30 10.95 -0.42
N THR A 309 -12.15 10.29 0.36
CA THR A 309 -12.52 8.89 0.11
C THR A 309 -13.96 8.63 0.55
N ALA A 310 -14.57 7.59 -0.01
CA ALA A 310 -15.89 7.12 0.40
C ALA A 310 -15.89 5.69 0.95
N ASN A 311 -14.71 5.09 1.12
CA ASN A 311 -14.55 3.82 1.79
C ASN A 311 -13.87 4.05 3.15
N PRO A 312 -14.54 3.77 4.28
CA PRO A 312 -13.98 4.03 5.60
C PRO A 312 -12.69 3.23 5.85
N MET A 313 -12.49 2.09 5.19
CA MET A 313 -11.27 1.27 5.30
C MET A 313 -10.09 1.84 4.50
N TYR A 314 -10.34 2.76 3.57
CA TYR A 314 -9.33 3.41 2.74
C TYR A 314 -9.06 4.85 3.17
N VAL A 315 -9.64 5.29 4.30
CA VAL A 315 -9.32 6.58 4.89
C VAL A 315 -7.85 6.59 5.25
N GLU A 316 -7.18 7.64 4.81
CA GLU A 316 -5.87 8.02 5.30
C GLU A 316 -5.99 9.28 6.18
N VAL A 317 -4.97 9.49 7.01
CA VAL A 317 -4.90 10.67 7.88
C VAL A 317 -5.00 11.94 7.04
N GLY A 318 -5.94 12.81 7.41
CA GLY A 318 -6.19 14.05 6.71
C GLY A 318 -7.27 13.98 5.62
N ASP A 319 -7.94 12.84 5.45
CA ASP A 319 -9.00 12.74 4.44
C ASP A 319 -10.32 13.39 4.89
N LEU A 320 -11.06 13.96 3.93
CA LEU A 320 -12.50 14.16 4.04
C LEU A 320 -13.21 12.85 3.68
N TYR A 321 -13.90 12.25 4.65
CA TYR A 321 -14.68 11.04 4.43
C TYR A 321 -16.08 11.39 3.90
N ILE A 322 -16.45 10.83 2.76
CA ILE A 322 -17.79 10.95 2.18
C ILE A 322 -18.54 9.66 2.47
N ASP A 323 -19.60 9.71 3.27
CA ASP A 323 -20.31 8.49 3.62
C ASP A 323 -20.97 7.86 2.40
N ASN A 324 -20.55 6.63 2.08
CA ASN A 324 -21.16 5.79 1.07
C ASN A 324 -22.16 4.82 1.71
N PRO A 325 -23.48 5.04 1.56
CA PRO A 325 -24.50 4.16 2.12
C PRO A 325 -24.54 2.77 1.46
N GLU A 326 -23.91 2.59 0.29
CA GLU A 326 -23.78 1.27 -0.37
C GLU A 326 -22.83 0.33 0.39
N TYR A 327 -22.04 0.85 1.34
CA TYR A 327 -21.19 0.03 2.20
C TYR A 327 -22.01 -0.64 3.34
N GLN A 328 -22.70 -1.73 2.99
CA GLN A 328 -23.67 -2.40 3.88
C GLN A 328 -23.06 -3.23 5.02
N LYS A 329 -21.74 -3.48 5.01
CA LYS A 329 -21.08 -4.31 6.03
C LYS A 329 -21.02 -3.64 7.41
N LEU A 330 -21.18 -2.32 7.48
CA LEU A 330 -21.10 -1.52 8.70
C LEU A 330 -22.28 -0.54 8.76
N THR A 331 -22.78 -0.25 9.96
CA THR A 331 -23.76 0.85 10.16
C THR A 331 -23.12 2.22 9.90
N LEU A 332 -23.92 3.28 9.76
CA LEU A 332 -23.40 4.64 9.58
C LEU A 332 -22.44 5.03 10.71
N GLU A 333 -22.85 4.80 11.95
CA GLU A 333 -22.06 5.12 13.14
C GLU A 333 -20.74 4.33 13.18
N GLN A 334 -20.77 3.05 12.79
CA GLN A 334 -19.56 2.24 12.65
C GLN A 334 -18.65 2.76 11.55
N ARG A 335 -19.20 3.19 10.41
CA ARG A 335 -18.39 3.79 9.32
C ARG A 335 -17.75 5.10 9.77
N LEU A 336 -18.49 5.96 10.47
CA LEU A 336 -17.95 7.21 11.03
C LEU A 336 -16.87 6.95 12.07
N ALA A 337 -17.08 5.99 12.97
CA ALA A 337 -16.08 5.61 13.97
C ALA A 337 -14.81 5.06 13.31
N VAL A 338 -14.94 4.20 12.30
CA VAL A 338 -13.79 3.66 11.54
C VAL A 338 -13.07 4.79 10.78
N ALA A 339 -13.82 5.64 10.08
CA ALA A 339 -13.25 6.75 9.32
C ALA A 339 -12.47 7.72 10.23
N GLN A 340 -13.04 8.13 11.36
CA GLN A 340 -12.31 8.98 12.30
C GLN A 340 -11.09 8.25 12.89
N SER A 341 -11.22 6.97 13.23
CA SER A 341 -10.10 6.20 13.81
C SER A 341 -8.93 6.02 12.84
N ASN A 342 -9.22 6.01 11.53
CA ASN A 342 -8.25 5.98 10.45
C ASN A 342 -7.72 7.38 10.07
N GLY A 343 -8.19 8.43 10.77
CA GLY A 343 -7.65 9.79 10.64
C GLY A 343 -8.40 10.73 9.70
N ALA A 344 -9.66 10.43 9.35
CA ALA A 344 -10.49 11.42 8.66
C ALA A 344 -10.63 12.68 9.52
N VAL A 345 -10.48 13.85 8.90
CA VAL A 345 -10.58 15.15 9.58
C VAL A 345 -12.01 15.68 9.64
N ALA A 346 -12.85 15.22 8.71
CA ALA A 346 -14.27 15.51 8.68
C ALA A 346 -15.02 14.39 7.93
N ALA A 347 -16.33 14.33 8.13
CA ALA A 347 -17.23 13.47 7.39
C ALA A 347 -18.40 14.25 6.77
N LEU A 348 -18.82 13.85 5.57
CA LEU A 348 -20.03 14.30 4.91
C LEU A 348 -21.02 13.14 4.85
N VAL A 349 -22.22 13.34 5.39
CA VAL A 349 -23.23 12.28 5.58
C VAL A 349 -24.57 12.66 4.96
N SER A 350 -25.26 11.67 4.37
CA SER A 350 -26.62 11.85 3.83
C SER A 350 -27.74 11.70 4.86
N LYS A 351 -27.40 11.19 6.06
CA LYS A 351 -28.32 10.99 7.17
C LYS A 351 -27.65 11.45 8.46
N GLU A 352 -28.43 12.06 9.33
CA GLU A 352 -27.99 12.38 10.69
C GLU A 352 -27.79 11.07 11.47
N PRO A 353 -26.59 10.81 12.02
CA PRO A 353 -26.34 9.63 12.83
C PRO A 353 -26.98 9.77 14.21
N THR A 354 -27.31 8.66 14.85
CA THR A 354 -27.87 8.69 16.22
C THR A 354 -26.82 9.15 17.23
N TYR A 355 -25.56 8.79 16.98
CA TYR A 355 -24.39 9.22 17.73
C TYR A 355 -23.18 9.23 16.80
N TRP A 356 -22.24 10.13 17.07
CA TRP A 356 -20.95 10.15 16.39
C TRP A 356 -19.86 10.59 17.37
N PRO A 357 -18.59 10.34 17.06
CA PRO A 357 -17.51 10.71 17.97
C PRO A 357 -17.47 12.21 18.26
N ASN A 358 -17.21 12.57 19.51
CA ASN A 358 -16.99 13.96 19.92
C ASN A 358 -15.83 14.57 19.12
N ASP A 359 -15.96 15.85 18.78
CA ASP A 359 -14.98 16.64 18.04
C ASP A 359 -14.71 16.20 16.58
N PHE A 360 -15.54 15.30 16.02
CA PHE A 360 -15.47 14.97 14.60
C PHE A 360 -16.36 15.90 13.76
N ALA A 361 -15.77 16.70 12.87
CA ALA A 361 -16.51 17.55 11.95
C ALA A 361 -17.47 16.73 11.08
N LEU A 362 -18.76 17.10 11.12
CA LEU A 362 -19.81 16.35 10.46
C LEU A 362 -20.74 17.28 9.68
N TYR A 363 -20.72 17.18 8.36
CA TYR A 363 -21.56 17.95 7.45
C TYR A 363 -22.71 17.09 6.92
N GLN A 364 -23.94 17.47 7.19
CA GLN A 364 -25.12 16.75 6.73
C GLN A 364 -25.64 17.33 5.41
N VAL A 365 -25.94 16.45 4.48
CA VAL A 365 -26.46 16.76 3.14
C VAL A 365 -27.62 15.83 2.80
N THR A 366 -28.30 16.08 1.68
CA THR A 366 -29.38 15.18 1.21
C THR A 366 -28.83 13.95 0.48
N SER A 367 -27.74 14.08 -0.28
CA SER A 367 -27.16 12.99 -1.09
C SER A 367 -25.63 13.09 -1.12
N SER A 368 -24.94 12.17 -0.44
CA SER A 368 -23.48 12.19 -0.36
C SER A 368 -22.81 12.11 -1.74
N LEU A 369 -23.39 11.32 -2.65
CA LEU A 369 -22.85 11.15 -4.00
C LEU A 369 -23.01 12.43 -4.84
N ASP A 370 -24.16 13.10 -4.76
CA ASP A 370 -24.38 14.33 -5.52
C ASP A 370 -23.47 15.47 -5.04
N GLU A 371 -23.24 15.57 -3.73
CA GLU A 371 -22.32 16.55 -3.18
C GLU A 371 -20.86 16.23 -3.52
N LEU A 372 -20.47 14.95 -3.51
CA LEU A 372 -19.16 14.52 -3.99
C LEU A 372 -18.96 14.84 -5.48
N LEU A 373 -20.00 14.75 -6.31
CA LEU A 373 -19.93 15.17 -7.73
C LEU A 373 -19.67 16.67 -7.87
N LYS A 374 -20.23 17.51 -6.99
CA LYS A 374 -19.93 18.96 -6.97
C LYS A 374 -18.49 19.21 -6.55
N ILE A 375 -18.01 18.55 -5.50
CA ILE A 375 -16.61 18.59 -5.04
C ILE A 375 -15.66 18.20 -6.17
N ALA A 376 -15.93 17.08 -6.84
CA ALA A 376 -15.16 16.59 -7.97
C ALA A 376 -15.13 17.59 -9.14
N SER A 377 -16.26 18.22 -9.46
CA SER A 377 -16.37 19.21 -10.53
C SER A 377 -15.52 20.45 -10.24
N VAL A 378 -15.56 20.96 -9.01
CA VAL A 378 -14.74 22.11 -8.59
C VAL A 378 -13.25 21.76 -8.61
N ALA A 379 -12.88 20.57 -8.12
CA ALA A 379 -11.50 20.08 -8.15
C ALA A 379 -10.97 19.88 -9.57
N ARG A 380 -11.80 19.39 -10.49
CA ARG A 380 -11.46 19.31 -11.90
C ARG A 380 -11.26 20.69 -12.51
N TYR A 381 -12.15 21.63 -12.22
CA TYR A 381 -12.13 22.98 -12.79
C TYR A 381 -10.90 23.79 -12.37
N ARG A 382 -10.46 23.67 -11.10
CA ARG A 382 -9.25 24.33 -10.62
C ARG A 382 -7.96 23.81 -11.26
N SER A 383 -7.97 22.59 -11.82
CA SER A 383 -6.77 21.95 -12.37
C SER A 383 -6.58 22.28 -13.84
N SER A 384 -5.37 22.69 -14.21
CA SER A 384 -4.97 22.94 -15.60
C SER A 384 -4.46 21.69 -16.33
N ALA A 385 -4.55 20.51 -15.72
CA ALA A 385 -4.01 19.27 -16.26
C ALA A 385 -4.61 18.93 -17.64
N LYS A 386 -3.76 18.45 -18.55
CA LYS A 386 -4.21 17.72 -19.74
C LYS A 386 -4.69 16.33 -19.31
N VAL A 387 -5.99 16.08 -19.44
CA VAL A 387 -6.61 14.84 -18.97
C VAL A 387 -6.65 13.81 -20.09
N THR A 388 -6.10 12.63 -19.82
CA THR A 388 -6.31 11.42 -20.62
C THR A 388 -7.30 10.52 -19.89
N ALA A 389 -8.46 10.23 -20.50
CA ALA A 389 -9.43 9.30 -19.98
C ALA A 389 -9.28 7.93 -20.65
N VAL A 390 -9.27 6.85 -19.87
CA VAL A 390 -9.03 5.49 -20.35
C VAL A 390 -10.23 4.60 -20.05
N THR A 391 -10.83 4.01 -21.09
CA THR A 391 -11.88 2.99 -20.95
C THR A 391 -11.63 1.80 -21.87
N GLY A 392 -12.44 0.75 -21.76
CA GLY A 392 -12.26 -0.50 -22.49
C GLY A 392 -12.84 -1.71 -21.78
N SER A 393 -12.98 -2.83 -22.48
CA SER A 393 -13.42 -4.09 -21.89
C SER A 393 -12.29 -4.71 -21.06
N VAL A 394 -11.07 -4.74 -21.61
CA VAL A 394 -9.86 -5.28 -20.98
C VAL A 394 -8.70 -4.28 -21.09
N GLY A 395 -7.75 -4.31 -20.15
CA GLY A 395 -6.51 -3.54 -20.25
C GLY A 395 -6.54 -2.12 -19.67
N LYS A 396 -7.70 -1.60 -19.26
CA LYS A 396 -7.87 -0.24 -18.70
C LYS A 396 -6.82 0.17 -17.67
N THR A 397 -6.72 -0.56 -16.55
CA THR A 397 -5.78 -0.25 -15.46
C THR A 397 -4.32 -0.35 -15.91
N GLY A 398 -3.98 -1.37 -16.70
CA GLY A 398 -2.62 -1.55 -17.23
C GLY A 398 -2.22 -0.40 -18.15
N VAL A 399 -3.09 -0.04 -19.10
CA VAL A 399 -2.86 1.10 -20.01
C VAL A 399 -2.80 2.42 -19.25
N LYS A 400 -3.69 2.66 -18.29
CA LYS A 400 -3.65 3.85 -17.43
C LYS A 400 -2.31 3.95 -16.69
N ASP A 401 -1.85 2.87 -16.06
CA ASP A 401 -0.58 2.85 -15.32
C ASP A 401 0.63 3.02 -16.25
N MET A 402 0.58 2.46 -17.47
CA MET A 402 1.60 2.67 -18.51
C MET A 402 1.65 4.14 -18.96
N ILE A 403 0.50 4.74 -19.30
CA ILE A 403 0.41 6.15 -19.71
C ILE A 403 0.97 7.05 -18.60
N PHE A 404 0.57 6.80 -17.36
CA PHE A 404 1.09 7.53 -16.20
C PHE A 404 2.61 7.41 -16.09
N SER A 405 3.16 6.19 -16.19
CA SER A 405 4.60 5.97 -16.10
C SER A 405 5.37 6.68 -17.21
N LEU A 406 4.83 6.70 -18.43
CA LEU A 406 5.43 7.39 -19.58
C LEU A 406 5.36 8.91 -19.42
N LEU A 407 4.19 9.48 -19.16
CA LEU A 407 4.01 10.94 -19.02
C LEU A 407 4.76 11.50 -17.80
N SER A 408 4.87 10.73 -16.72
CA SER A 408 5.63 11.11 -15.52
C SER A 408 7.14 11.26 -15.78
N ARG A 409 7.66 10.74 -16.90
CA ARG A 409 9.05 10.99 -17.32
C ARG A 409 9.25 12.40 -17.88
N LEU A 410 8.18 13.03 -18.34
CA LEU A 410 8.21 14.35 -18.95
C LEU A 410 7.89 15.42 -17.91
N LYS A 411 6.75 15.30 -17.23
CA LYS A 411 6.24 16.32 -16.29
C LYS A 411 5.37 15.69 -15.19
N PRO A 412 5.07 16.44 -14.09
CA PRO A 412 4.14 15.99 -13.06
C PRO A 412 2.83 15.44 -13.64
N CYS A 413 2.50 14.21 -13.26
CA CYS A 413 1.34 13.48 -13.74
C CYS A 413 0.57 12.92 -12.55
N TYR A 414 -0.75 12.90 -12.66
CA TYR A 414 -1.66 12.29 -11.69
C TYR A 414 -2.38 11.10 -12.32
N ARG A 415 -2.85 10.15 -11.50
CA ARG A 415 -3.78 9.09 -11.94
C ARG A 415 -4.69 8.65 -10.81
N ASN A 416 -5.86 8.11 -11.14
CA ASN A 416 -6.72 7.50 -10.12
C ASN A 416 -6.09 6.24 -9.51
N TRP A 417 -6.30 6.07 -8.20
CA TRP A 417 -5.73 4.96 -7.42
C TRP A 417 -6.35 3.62 -7.83
N ARG A 418 -5.50 2.62 -8.08
CA ARG A 418 -5.91 1.25 -8.49
C ARG A 418 -7.02 1.27 -9.56
N SER A 419 -8.09 0.50 -9.39
CA SER A 419 -9.22 0.41 -10.33
C SER A 419 -10.43 1.22 -9.83
N MET A 420 -10.22 2.40 -9.22
CA MET A 420 -11.30 3.29 -8.79
C MET A 420 -11.95 4.00 -9.98
N ASN A 421 -12.77 3.26 -10.73
CA ASN A 421 -13.30 3.66 -12.03
C ASN A 421 -14.84 3.62 -12.09
N ASP A 422 -15.51 3.39 -10.95
CA ASP A 422 -16.96 3.24 -10.84
C ASP A 422 -17.66 4.56 -10.46
N THR A 423 -18.92 4.44 -10.02
CA THR A 423 -19.79 5.55 -9.59
C THR A 423 -19.13 6.44 -8.54
N TRP A 424 -18.42 5.86 -7.59
CA TRP A 424 -17.79 6.60 -6.50
C TRP A 424 -16.32 6.89 -6.81
N GLY A 425 -15.64 5.97 -7.50
CA GLY A 425 -14.23 6.03 -7.81
C GLY A 425 -13.84 7.21 -8.70
N ILE A 426 -14.60 7.50 -9.75
CA ILE A 426 -14.30 8.64 -10.64
C ILE A 426 -14.40 9.99 -9.89
N PRO A 427 -15.50 10.29 -9.17
CA PRO A 427 -15.60 11.53 -8.39
C PRO A 427 -14.52 11.64 -7.30
N ILE A 428 -14.20 10.54 -6.61
CA ILE A 428 -13.10 10.50 -5.63
C ILE A 428 -11.75 10.79 -6.30
N ALA A 429 -11.52 10.27 -7.49
CA ALA A 429 -10.28 10.53 -8.22
C ALA A 429 -10.18 11.99 -8.66
N LEU A 430 -11.28 12.60 -9.10
CA LEU A 430 -11.29 14.00 -9.54
C LEU A 430 -11.23 14.97 -8.37
N SER A 431 -11.87 14.68 -7.23
CA SER A 431 -11.78 15.51 -6.02
C SER A 431 -10.35 15.60 -5.49
N GLN A 432 -9.55 14.54 -5.70
CA GLN A 432 -8.14 14.47 -5.36
C GLN A 432 -7.19 15.03 -6.43
N LEU A 433 -7.70 15.45 -7.59
CA LEU A 433 -6.86 16.01 -8.65
C LEU A 433 -6.14 17.29 -8.14
N PRO A 434 -4.79 17.32 -8.16
CA PRO A 434 -4.06 18.50 -7.75
C PRO A 434 -4.27 19.68 -8.70
N GLU A 435 -4.21 20.89 -8.17
CA GLU A 435 -4.27 22.12 -8.97
C GLU A 435 -3.09 22.22 -9.95
N LYS A 436 -1.88 21.90 -9.46
CA LYS A 436 -0.61 22.06 -10.20
C LYS A 436 -0.03 20.72 -10.64
N VAL A 437 -0.62 20.14 -11.69
CA VAL A 437 -0.07 18.99 -12.44
C VAL A 437 -0.27 19.21 -13.94
N ASP A 438 0.65 18.70 -14.76
CA ASP A 438 0.61 18.88 -16.21
C ASP A 438 -0.32 17.86 -16.88
N TYR A 439 -0.34 16.63 -16.37
CA TYR A 439 -1.16 15.54 -16.91
C TYR A 439 -1.98 14.85 -15.82
N ALA A 440 -3.12 14.30 -16.22
CA ALA A 440 -3.91 13.40 -15.38
C ALA A 440 -4.46 12.23 -16.20
N VAL A 441 -4.30 11.00 -15.71
CA VAL A 441 -4.78 9.79 -16.36
C VAL A 441 -5.92 9.19 -15.56
N ILE A 442 -7.14 9.28 -16.07
CA ILE A 442 -8.37 8.88 -15.37
C ILE A 442 -8.94 7.63 -16.02
N GLU A 443 -8.87 6.49 -15.34
CA GLU A 443 -9.58 5.29 -15.78
C GLU A 443 -11.08 5.39 -15.48
N ALA A 444 -11.92 5.13 -16.47
CA ALA A 444 -13.37 5.15 -16.38
C ALA A 444 -14.01 3.81 -16.76
N GLY A 445 -14.81 3.27 -15.83
CA GLY A 445 -15.62 2.07 -15.99
C GLY A 445 -16.92 2.36 -16.76
N LEU A 446 -17.60 1.28 -17.16
CA LEU A 446 -18.85 1.38 -17.90
C LEU A 446 -20.02 1.63 -16.94
N MET A 447 -20.94 2.50 -17.33
CA MET A 447 -22.12 2.88 -16.54
C MET A 447 -23.32 3.09 -17.46
N GLY A 448 -24.52 3.22 -16.89
CA GLY A 448 -25.70 3.62 -17.65
C GLY A 448 -25.51 4.97 -18.36
N ARG A 449 -26.10 5.12 -19.56
CA ARG A 449 -25.87 6.26 -20.47
C ARG A 449 -25.97 7.62 -19.79
N ALA A 450 -27.05 7.87 -19.06
CA ALA A 450 -27.28 9.16 -18.40
C ALA A 450 -26.15 9.54 -17.42
N ARG A 451 -25.65 8.55 -16.65
CA ARG A 451 -24.57 8.77 -15.70
C ARG A 451 -23.23 8.94 -16.41
N MET A 452 -22.95 8.09 -17.41
CA MET A 452 -21.72 8.18 -18.18
C MET A 452 -21.61 9.52 -18.91
N HIS A 453 -22.72 10.05 -19.43
CA HIS A 453 -22.78 11.38 -20.02
C HIS A 453 -22.38 12.47 -19.00
N LYS A 454 -22.93 12.45 -17.77
CA LYS A 454 -22.52 13.39 -16.72
C LYS A 454 -21.03 13.26 -16.38
N TYR A 455 -20.53 12.03 -16.27
CA TYR A 455 -19.15 11.76 -15.86
C TYR A 455 -18.14 12.08 -16.96
N SER A 456 -18.47 11.86 -18.24
CA SER A 456 -17.59 12.21 -19.35
C SER A 456 -17.37 13.72 -19.41
N HIS A 457 -18.43 14.52 -19.28
CA HIS A 457 -18.35 15.98 -19.21
C HIS A 457 -17.60 16.46 -17.97
N MET A 458 -17.77 15.79 -16.83
CA MET A 458 -17.03 16.10 -15.62
C MET A 458 -15.53 15.76 -15.75
N ILE A 459 -15.16 14.66 -16.41
CA ILE A 459 -13.77 14.31 -16.67
C ILE A 459 -13.14 15.33 -17.64
N ASN A 460 -13.89 15.75 -18.67
CA ASN A 460 -13.50 16.74 -19.67
C ASN A 460 -12.10 16.43 -20.26
N ALA A 461 -12.01 15.29 -20.94
CA ALA A 461 -10.75 14.69 -21.36
C ALA A 461 -10.19 15.34 -22.63
N ASN A 462 -8.90 15.64 -22.65
CA ASN A 462 -8.17 16.06 -23.86
C ASN A 462 -7.81 14.88 -24.76
N VAL A 463 -7.62 13.71 -24.18
CA VAL A 463 -7.38 12.45 -24.91
C VAL A 463 -8.32 11.39 -24.36
N VAL A 464 -9.05 10.70 -25.23
CA VAL A 464 -9.91 9.57 -24.85
C VAL A 464 -9.35 8.29 -25.46
N VAL A 465 -9.00 7.33 -24.61
CA VAL A 465 -8.43 6.04 -25.01
C VAL A 465 -9.48 4.94 -24.82
N ILE A 466 -9.77 4.20 -25.89
CA ILE A 466 -10.53 2.95 -25.82
C ILE A 466 -9.54 1.80 -26.01
N THR A 467 -9.29 0.99 -24.97
CA THR A 467 -8.25 -0.05 -25.00
C THR A 467 -8.68 -1.28 -25.79
N SER A 468 -9.93 -1.73 -25.61
CA SER A 468 -10.51 -2.86 -26.35
C SER A 468 -12.04 -2.86 -26.25
N ILE A 469 -12.69 -3.52 -27.22
CA ILE A 469 -14.08 -3.96 -27.17
C ILE A 469 -14.09 -5.49 -27.13
N SER A 470 -14.76 -6.07 -26.15
CA SER A 470 -14.84 -7.53 -25.95
C SER A 470 -16.10 -7.87 -25.17
N ASP A 471 -16.56 -9.12 -25.27
CA ASP A 471 -17.73 -9.64 -24.56
C ASP A 471 -17.45 -9.68 -23.05
N VAL A 472 -17.97 -8.68 -22.35
CA VAL A 472 -17.97 -8.55 -20.89
C VAL A 472 -19.34 -8.00 -20.49
N HIS A 473 -19.86 -8.41 -19.33
CA HIS A 473 -21.19 -8.00 -18.85
C HIS A 473 -22.34 -8.43 -19.79
N THR A 474 -22.28 -9.66 -20.32
CA THR A 474 -23.28 -10.19 -21.28
C THR A 474 -24.61 -10.59 -20.63
N GLU A 475 -24.68 -10.57 -19.29
CA GLU A 475 -25.91 -10.80 -18.50
C GLU A 475 -27.07 -9.85 -18.84
N HIS A 476 -26.79 -8.71 -19.47
CA HIS A 476 -27.79 -7.74 -19.91
C HIS A 476 -28.16 -7.85 -21.41
N HIS A 477 -27.78 -8.93 -22.10
CA HIS A 477 -28.01 -9.11 -23.55
C HIS A 477 -27.43 -7.97 -24.42
N ILE A 478 -26.31 -7.38 -23.98
CA ILE A 478 -25.66 -6.26 -24.68
C ILE A 478 -24.74 -6.85 -25.76
N ASN A 479 -25.02 -6.59 -27.03
CA ASN A 479 -24.11 -6.94 -28.13
C ASN A 479 -22.84 -6.04 -28.11
N ARG A 480 -21.76 -6.48 -28.77
CA ARG A 480 -20.48 -5.73 -28.82
C ARG A 480 -20.64 -4.30 -29.34
N GLU A 481 -21.58 -4.08 -30.25
CA GLU A 481 -21.93 -2.75 -30.77
C GLU A 481 -22.43 -1.82 -29.66
N ASN A 482 -23.34 -2.28 -28.80
CA ASN A 482 -23.83 -1.49 -27.67
C ASN A 482 -22.73 -1.25 -26.62
N ILE A 483 -21.83 -2.22 -26.39
CA ILE A 483 -20.65 -2.00 -25.55
C ILE A 483 -19.78 -0.88 -26.14
N ALA A 484 -19.52 -0.90 -27.44
CA ALA A 484 -18.75 0.12 -28.14
C ALA A 484 -19.42 1.50 -28.06
N LYS A 485 -20.71 1.61 -28.36
CA LYS A 485 -21.50 2.86 -28.22
C LYS A 485 -21.45 3.41 -26.80
N THR A 486 -21.55 2.53 -25.80
CA THR A 486 -21.52 2.96 -24.38
C THR A 486 -20.14 3.46 -23.99
N LYS A 487 -19.05 2.83 -24.45
CA LYS A 487 -17.68 3.34 -24.20
C LYS A 487 -17.40 4.64 -24.95
N ALA A 488 -17.99 4.81 -26.14
CA ALA A 488 -17.90 6.03 -26.92
C ALA A 488 -18.54 7.25 -26.24
N LEU A 489 -19.43 7.06 -25.25
CA LEU A 489 -19.97 8.16 -24.42
C LEU A 489 -18.88 8.99 -23.73
N LEU A 490 -17.70 8.42 -23.50
CA LEU A 490 -16.56 9.14 -22.96
C LEU A 490 -16.03 10.21 -23.94
N MET A 491 -16.19 10.00 -25.25
CA MET A 491 -15.86 10.99 -26.29
C MET A 491 -16.91 12.11 -26.36
N GLU A 492 -18.19 11.81 -26.07
CA GLU A 492 -19.27 12.82 -26.10
C GLU A 492 -19.01 14.00 -25.14
N GLY A 493 -18.39 13.75 -23.98
CA GLY A 493 -18.04 14.78 -23.00
C GLY A 493 -16.57 15.22 -23.01
N ALA A 494 -15.83 14.89 -24.08
CA ALA A 494 -14.42 15.27 -24.20
C ALA A 494 -14.24 16.78 -24.37
N ALA A 495 -13.03 17.28 -24.06
CA ALA A 495 -12.67 18.67 -24.25
C ALA A 495 -12.71 19.07 -25.72
N ASN A 496 -12.89 20.35 -26.00
CA ASN A 496 -12.71 20.90 -27.34
C ASN A 496 -11.30 20.61 -27.86
N ALA A 497 -11.18 20.30 -29.16
CA ALA A 497 -9.93 19.92 -29.79
C ALA A 497 -9.26 18.69 -29.15
N SER A 498 -10.07 17.71 -28.72
CA SER A 498 -9.58 16.46 -28.15
C SER A 498 -9.21 15.44 -29.21
N THR A 499 -8.48 14.42 -28.79
CA THR A 499 -8.05 13.29 -29.65
C THR A 499 -8.62 11.98 -29.13
N ALA A 500 -9.22 11.18 -30.02
CA ALA A 500 -9.59 9.80 -29.73
C ALA A 500 -8.44 8.85 -30.07
N VAL A 501 -8.13 7.90 -29.19
CA VAL A 501 -7.15 6.84 -29.38
C VAL A 501 -7.87 5.51 -29.41
N LEU A 502 -7.93 4.88 -30.59
CA LEU A 502 -8.79 3.73 -30.88
C LEU A 502 -8.00 2.48 -31.29
N PRO A 503 -8.47 1.27 -30.92
CA PRO A 503 -7.83 0.01 -31.27
C PRO A 503 -8.18 -0.36 -32.72
N ARG A 504 -7.23 -0.29 -33.65
CA ARG A 504 -7.51 -0.50 -35.08
C ARG A 504 -7.90 -1.93 -35.40
N ASP A 505 -7.35 -2.91 -34.68
CA ASP A 505 -7.65 -4.32 -34.89
C ASP A 505 -9.03 -4.74 -34.33
N SER A 506 -9.77 -3.84 -33.69
CA SER A 506 -11.11 -4.15 -33.17
C SER A 506 -12.13 -4.24 -34.30
N GLU A 507 -12.98 -5.27 -34.29
CA GLU A 507 -14.13 -5.40 -35.20
C GLU A 507 -15.07 -4.17 -35.15
N GLN A 508 -15.12 -3.46 -34.02
CA GLN A 508 -15.97 -2.30 -33.79
C GLN A 508 -15.24 -0.99 -34.11
N TYR A 509 -14.03 -1.03 -34.69
CA TYR A 509 -13.25 0.15 -35.03
C TYR A 509 -14.04 1.13 -35.91
N GLU A 510 -14.66 0.64 -37.00
CA GLU A 510 -15.38 1.52 -37.94
C GLU A 510 -16.53 2.27 -37.25
N LEU A 511 -17.26 1.59 -36.36
CA LEU A 511 -18.29 2.22 -35.54
C LEU A 511 -17.68 3.29 -34.63
N LEU A 512 -16.62 2.97 -33.89
CA LEU A 512 -15.98 3.92 -32.98
C LEU A 512 -15.41 5.14 -33.73
N ALA A 513 -14.78 4.93 -34.87
CA ALA A 513 -14.25 5.98 -35.73
C ALA A 513 -15.37 6.85 -36.31
N SER A 514 -16.49 6.25 -36.75
CA SER A 514 -17.65 7.00 -37.23
C SER A 514 -18.24 7.91 -36.14
N ILE A 515 -18.36 7.42 -34.91
CA ILE A 515 -18.83 8.22 -33.76
C ILE A 515 -17.83 9.34 -33.48
N ALA A 516 -16.54 9.04 -33.40
CA ALA A 516 -15.51 10.05 -33.16
C ALA A 516 -15.54 11.18 -34.20
N ASN A 517 -15.69 10.85 -35.49
CA ASN A 517 -15.72 11.83 -36.58
C ASN A 517 -17.01 12.68 -36.60
N GLN A 518 -18.10 12.19 -36.01
CA GLN A 518 -19.36 12.95 -35.90
C GLN A 518 -19.36 13.93 -34.72
N LEU A 519 -18.44 13.77 -33.76
CA LEU A 519 -18.35 14.59 -32.57
C LEU A 519 -17.47 15.83 -32.84
N PRO A 520 -18.02 17.05 -32.81
CA PRO A 520 -17.28 18.27 -33.21
C PRO A 520 -16.08 18.59 -32.32
N GLN A 521 -16.09 18.13 -31.06
CA GLN A 521 -14.99 18.32 -30.12
C GLN A 521 -13.78 17.42 -30.41
N ILE A 522 -13.96 16.28 -31.10
CA ILE A 522 -12.89 15.35 -31.46
C ILE A 522 -12.28 15.82 -32.79
N GLN A 523 -11.05 16.33 -32.75
CA GLN A 523 -10.38 16.83 -33.96
C GLN A 523 -9.47 15.81 -34.63
N ARG A 524 -9.11 14.74 -33.91
CA ARG A 524 -8.16 13.75 -34.41
C ARG A 524 -8.50 12.36 -33.88
N VAL A 525 -8.35 11.38 -34.75
CA VAL A 525 -8.35 9.96 -34.40
C VAL A 525 -6.94 9.43 -34.59
N ILE A 526 -6.36 8.89 -33.52
CA ILE A 526 -5.11 8.14 -33.52
C ILE A 526 -5.45 6.68 -33.31
N THR A 527 -4.76 5.81 -34.04
CA THR A 527 -5.01 4.38 -33.99
C THR A 527 -3.79 3.62 -33.48
N PHE A 528 -4.02 2.52 -32.78
CA PHE A 528 -2.96 1.60 -32.36
C PHE A 528 -3.33 0.16 -32.69
N GLY A 529 -2.33 -0.69 -32.92
CA GLY A 529 -2.59 -2.08 -33.28
C GLY A 529 -1.51 -2.78 -34.08
N THR A 530 -1.86 -3.90 -34.70
CA THR A 530 -1.04 -4.62 -35.68
C THR A 530 -1.42 -4.28 -37.13
N HIS A 531 -2.64 -3.79 -37.34
CA HIS A 531 -3.15 -3.40 -38.64
C HIS A 531 -2.23 -2.37 -39.33
N SER A 532 -2.05 -2.52 -40.63
CA SER A 532 -1.20 -1.69 -41.49
C SER A 532 -1.46 -0.18 -41.41
N GLU A 533 -2.70 0.23 -41.10
CA GLU A 533 -3.16 1.63 -41.00
C GLU A 533 -3.14 2.17 -39.56
N SER A 534 -2.56 1.42 -38.63
CA SER A 534 -2.40 1.91 -37.25
C SER A 534 -1.37 3.03 -37.23
N THR A 535 -1.70 4.15 -36.58
CA THR A 535 -0.76 5.27 -36.36
C THR A 535 0.42 4.83 -35.48
N VAL A 536 0.14 3.99 -34.48
CA VAL A 536 1.14 3.35 -33.62
C VAL A 536 1.03 1.84 -33.82
N ARG A 537 1.89 1.29 -34.68
CA ARG A 537 1.76 -0.08 -35.20
C ARG A 537 2.84 -1.00 -34.66
N LEU A 538 2.47 -2.16 -34.14
CA LEU A 538 3.41 -3.24 -33.87
C LEU A 538 3.82 -3.91 -35.18
N THR A 539 5.12 -3.93 -35.47
CA THR A 539 5.67 -4.55 -36.69
C THR A 539 6.45 -5.84 -36.41
N ASP A 540 7.04 -5.97 -35.22
CA ASP A 540 7.74 -7.19 -34.79
C ASP A 540 7.70 -7.30 -33.26
N ILE A 541 7.56 -8.52 -32.75
CA ILE A 541 7.63 -8.85 -31.31
C ILE A 541 8.49 -10.08 -31.11
N LYS A 542 9.55 -9.94 -30.31
CA LYS A 542 10.47 -11.02 -29.98
C LYS A 542 10.47 -11.28 -28.48
N PRO A 543 9.99 -12.44 -28.01
CA PRO A 543 10.04 -12.79 -26.59
C PRO A 543 11.49 -12.76 -26.07
N THR A 544 11.68 -12.26 -24.85
CA THR A 544 12.95 -12.28 -24.12
C THR A 544 12.77 -12.91 -22.74
N ARG A 545 13.87 -13.22 -22.03
CA ARG A 545 13.81 -13.79 -20.67
C ARG A 545 13.03 -12.94 -19.66
N ARG A 546 12.95 -11.62 -19.87
CA ARG A 546 12.34 -10.66 -18.91
C ARG A 546 11.16 -9.88 -19.48
N GLY A 547 10.62 -10.28 -20.64
CA GLY A 547 9.62 -9.47 -21.36
C GLY A 547 9.64 -9.72 -22.86
N SER A 548 9.54 -8.66 -23.66
CA SER A 548 9.58 -8.71 -25.12
C SER A 548 10.36 -7.53 -25.70
N HIS A 549 11.08 -7.75 -26.79
CA HIS A 549 11.60 -6.68 -27.64
C HIS A 549 10.57 -6.35 -28.71
N LEU A 550 10.23 -5.07 -28.84
CA LEU A 550 9.20 -4.58 -29.75
C LEU A 550 9.84 -3.73 -30.84
N THR A 551 9.41 -3.93 -32.09
CA THR A 551 9.61 -2.97 -33.17
C THR A 551 8.26 -2.34 -33.50
N ILE A 552 8.19 -1.02 -33.38
CA ILE A 552 6.98 -0.23 -33.49
C ILE A 552 7.18 0.81 -34.59
N ASP A 553 6.19 1.00 -35.45
CA ASP A 553 6.10 2.18 -36.31
C ASP A 553 5.21 3.22 -35.62
N VAL A 554 5.75 4.42 -35.40
CA VAL A 554 5.05 5.55 -34.79
C VAL A 554 4.95 6.65 -35.84
N ALA A 555 3.81 6.73 -36.51
CA ALA A 555 3.52 7.67 -37.59
C ALA A 555 4.63 7.68 -38.68
N GLY A 556 5.03 6.50 -39.15
CA GLY A 556 6.05 6.31 -40.19
C GLY A 556 7.50 6.31 -39.67
N LYS A 557 7.71 6.48 -38.37
CA LYS A 557 9.05 6.42 -37.75
C LYS A 557 9.22 5.14 -36.95
N ARG A 558 10.30 4.42 -37.22
CA ARG A 558 10.63 3.17 -36.53
C ARG A 558 11.19 3.43 -35.12
N LEU A 559 10.56 2.81 -34.12
CA LEU A 559 10.96 2.77 -32.72
C LEU A 559 11.26 1.31 -32.32
N SER A 560 12.39 1.07 -31.67
CA SER A 560 12.71 -0.21 -31.05
C SER A 560 12.86 -0.04 -29.55
N CYS A 561 12.16 -0.87 -28.77
CA CYS A 561 12.17 -0.78 -27.31
C CYS A 561 11.96 -2.15 -26.65
N THR A 562 12.29 -2.23 -25.36
CA THR A 562 12.06 -3.43 -24.55
C THR A 562 10.89 -3.18 -23.61
N LEU A 563 9.92 -4.09 -23.60
CA LEU A 563 8.82 -4.14 -22.65
C LEU A 563 9.12 -5.22 -21.60
N SER A 564 9.08 -4.88 -20.31
CA SER A 564 9.32 -5.82 -19.20
C SER A 564 8.14 -6.72 -18.85
N LEU A 565 7.02 -6.56 -19.55
CA LEU A 565 5.80 -7.37 -19.38
C LEU A 565 5.72 -8.44 -20.47
N ILE A 566 5.22 -9.62 -20.10
CA ILE A 566 5.15 -10.79 -20.97
C ILE A 566 3.74 -10.93 -21.54
N GLY A 567 3.65 -11.33 -22.81
CA GLY A 567 2.39 -11.55 -23.54
C GLY A 567 2.15 -10.49 -24.61
N GLN A 568 1.58 -10.90 -25.75
CA GLN A 568 1.28 -10.02 -26.87
C GLN A 568 0.27 -8.92 -26.48
N TYR A 569 -0.73 -9.25 -25.67
CA TYR A 569 -1.71 -8.27 -25.17
C TYR A 569 -1.04 -7.13 -24.37
N GLN A 570 0.08 -7.38 -23.68
CA GLN A 570 0.84 -6.32 -23.00
C GLN A 570 1.56 -5.41 -24.00
N ALA A 571 2.01 -5.93 -25.14
CA ALA A 571 2.54 -5.10 -26.22
C ALA A 571 1.43 -4.21 -26.82
N ILE A 572 0.23 -4.75 -27.03
CA ILE A 572 -0.96 -3.98 -27.45
C ILE A 572 -1.31 -2.88 -26.45
N ASN A 573 -1.31 -3.17 -25.15
CA ASN A 573 -1.49 -2.15 -24.11
C ASN A 573 -0.39 -1.07 -24.15
N ALA A 574 0.87 -1.47 -24.38
CA ALA A 574 1.96 -0.51 -24.52
C ALA A 574 1.79 0.39 -25.75
N LEU A 575 1.28 -0.13 -26.87
CA LEU A 575 0.97 0.66 -28.07
C LEU A 575 -0.14 1.68 -27.80
N ALA A 576 -1.20 1.30 -27.06
CA ALA A 576 -2.23 2.23 -26.62
C ALA A 576 -1.64 3.36 -25.73
N ALA A 577 -0.69 3.02 -24.86
CA ALA A 577 -0.04 3.99 -24.01
C ALA A 577 0.87 4.96 -24.80
N LEU A 578 1.67 4.45 -25.75
CA LEU A 578 2.50 5.27 -26.64
C LEU A 578 1.64 6.15 -27.56
N ALA A 579 0.52 5.62 -28.06
CA ALA A 579 -0.46 6.37 -28.84
C ALA A 579 -1.07 7.52 -28.03
N SER A 580 -1.30 7.34 -26.73
CA SER A 580 -1.74 8.40 -25.84
C SER A 580 -0.68 9.49 -25.62
N VAL A 581 0.60 9.11 -25.48
CA VAL A 581 1.72 10.08 -25.41
C VAL A 581 1.77 10.91 -26.70
N TYR A 582 1.70 10.24 -27.86
CA TYR A 582 1.64 10.90 -29.16
C TYR A 582 0.40 11.80 -29.30
N ALA A 583 -0.76 11.37 -28.77
CA ALA A 583 -2.00 12.14 -28.76
C ALA A 583 -1.89 13.43 -27.94
N ASN A 584 -1.12 13.41 -26.85
CA ASN A 584 -0.84 14.60 -26.04
C ASN A 584 0.13 15.59 -26.72
N GLY A 585 0.71 15.22 -27.87
CA GLY A 585 1.69 16.01 -28.61
C GLY A 585 3.12 15.83 -28.11
N GLU A 586 3.38 14.81 -27.30
CA GLU A 586 4.68 14.55 -26.70
C GLU A 586 5.54 13.59 -27.55
N ASP A 587 6.85 13.65 -27.36
CA ASP A 587 7.80 12.80 -28.08
C ASP A 587 7.85 11.38 -27.48
N VAL A 588 7.25 10.43 -28.21
CA VAL A 588 7.21 9.01 -27.84
C VAL A 588 8.62 8.42 -27.68
N PHE A 589 9.60 8.88 -28.46
CA PHE A 589 10.97 8.35 -28.43
C PHE A 589 11.69 8.68 -27.12
N GLN A 590 11.33 9.77 -26.45
CA GLN A 590 11.91 10.15 -25.15
C GLN A 590 11.45 9.23 -24.00
N VAL A 591 10.21 8.73 -24.09
CA VAL A 591 9.59 7.98 -22.99
C VAL A 591 9.59 6.46 -23.19
N ALA A 592 9.78 5.98 -24.42
CA ALA A 592 9.70 4.55 -24.76
C ALA A 592 10.62 3.66 -23.91
N SER A 593 11.77 4.17 -23.47
CA SER A 593 12.70 3.44 -22.62
C SER A 593 12.10 3.06 -21.26
N ALA A 594 11.13 3.82 -20.74
CA ALA A 594 10.46 3.53 -19.47
C ALA A 594 9.63 2.23 -19.51
N LEU A 595 9.24 1.76 -20.71
CA LEU A 595 8.55 0.46 -20.89
C LEU A 595 9.37 -0.72 -20.36
N SER A 596 10.70 -0.59 -20.30
CA SER A 596 11.61 -1.63 -19.79
C SER A 596 11.63 -1.74 -18.26
N SER A 597 11.06 -0.75 -17.56
CA SER A 597 10.99 -0.68 -16.10
C SER A 597 9.59 -0.87 -15.55
N LEU A 598 8.60 -1.12 -16.41
CA LEU A 598 7.22 -1.33 -16.00
C LEU A 598 7.08 -2.59 -15.15
N ARG A 599 6.15 -2.53 -14.21
CA ARG A 599 5.67 -3.68 -13.45
C ARG A 599 4.21 -3.94 -13.79
N PRO A 600 3.76 -5.21 -13.74
CA PRO A 600 2.34 -5.51 -13.78
C PRO A 600 1.62 -4.74 -12.66
N ALA A 601 0.39 -4.30 -12.94
CA ALA A 601 -0.48 -3.80 -11.88
C ALA A 601 -0.78 -4.94 -10.88
N PHE A 602 -1.00 -4.58 -9.62
CA PHE A 602 -1.29 -5.54 -8.55
C PHE A 602 -2.40 -6.52 -8.96
N ARG A 603 -2.16 -7.83 -8.81
CA ARG A 603 -3.08 -8.94 -9.19
C ARG A 603 -3.45 -8.99 -10.68
N ARG A 604 -2.63 -8.42 -11.58
CA ARG A 604 -2.87 -8.40 -13.04
C ARG A 604 -1.67 -8.92 -13.84
N GLY A 605 -1.29 -10.16 -13.59
CA GLY A 605 -0.13 -10.83 -14.18
C GLY A 605 1.17 -10.60 -13.41
N GLU A 606 1.07 -10.35 -12.10
CA GLU A 606 2.22 -10.16 -11.22
C GLU A 606 2.96 -11.49 -11.02
N LEU A 607 4.30 -11.45 -11.04
CA LEU A 607 5.13 -12.64 -10.84
C LEU A 607 5.64 -12.70 -9.41
N ILE A 608 5.26 -13.75 -8.70
CA ILE A 608 5.58 -13.95 -7.29
C ILE A 608 6.40 -15.23 -7.17
N LYS A 609 7.61 -15.12 -6.61
CA LYS A 609 8.42 -16.30 -6.28
C LYS A 609 8.04 -16.80 -4.88
N VAL A 610 7.59 -18.04 -4.81
CA VAL A 610 7.22 -18.71 -3.56
C VAL A 610 8.34 -19.68 -3.17
N PRO A 611 8.99 -19.53 -2.00
CA PRO A 611 10.00 -20.50 -1.55
C PRO A 611 9.39 -21.89 -1.32
N VAL A 612 10.04 -22.93 -1.84
CA VAL A 612 9.62 -24.34 -1.69
C VAL A 612 10.87 -25.20 -1.47
N GLY A 613 11.04 -25.73 -0.25
CA GLY A 613 12.25 -26.49 0.11
C GLY A 613 13.53 -25.67 -0.11
N GLN A 614 14.45 -26.20 -0.93
CA GLN A 614 15.69 -25.52 -1.33
C GLN A 614 15.55 -24.68 -2.63
N GLY A 615 14.36 -24.65 -3.24
CA GLY A 615 14.08 -23.94 -4.48
C GLY A 615 12.91 -22.96 -4.37
N SER A 616 12.30 -22.66 -5.51
CA SER A 616 11.13 -21.79 -5.56
C SER A 616 10.16 -22.20 -6.65
N ALA A 617 8.88 -21.96 -6.42
CA ALA A 617 7.84 -21.97 -7.45
C ALA A 617 7.58 -20.54 -7.95
N LEU A 618 7.07 -20.41 -9.17
CA LEU A 618 6.68 -19.14 -9.79
C LEU A 618 5.15 -19.05 -9.87
N VAL A 619 4.55 -18.08 -9.19
CA VAL A 619 3.12 -17.79 -9.27
C VAL A 619 2.90 -16.58 -10.18
N ILE A 620 1.99 -16.71 -11.14
CA ILE A 620 1.43 -15.65 -11.95
C ILE A 620 0.09 -15.26 -11.31
N ASP A 621 0.08 -14.16 -10.56
CA ASP A 621 -1.11 -13.62 -9.93
C ASP A 621 -1.88 -12.72 -10.92
N ASP A 622 -2.95 -13.27 -11.48
CA ASP A 622 -3.91 -12.57 -12.32
C ASP A 622 -5.33 -12.69 -11.72
N SER A 623 -5.40 -12.61 -10.39
CA SER A 623 -6.60 -12.90 -9.59
C SER A 623 -7.58 -11.73 -9.46
N TRP A 624 -7.37 -10.58 -10.14
CA TRP A 624 -8.25 -9.41 -10.01
C TRP A 624 -9.61 -9.59 -10.68
N SER A 625 -9.63 -10.10 -11.92
CA SER A 625 -10.86 -10.25 -12.71
C SER A 625 -10.70 -11.36 -13.74
N ALA A 626 -11.80 -12.00 -14.11
CA ALA A 626 -11.82 -12.99 -15.18
C ALA A 626 -13.01 -12.79 -16.12
N ASN A 627 -12.70 -12.90 -17.40
CA ASN A 627 -13.61 -13.02 -18.54
C ASN A 627 -12.89 -13.88 -19.59
N PRO A 628 -13.60 -14.44 -20.59
CA PRO A 628 -13.04 -15.39 -21.55
C PRO A 628 -11.74 -14.88 -22.20
N ALA A 629 -11.74 -13.66 -22.72
CA ALA A 629 -10.58 -13.07 -23.38
C ALA A 629 -9.38 -12.91 -22.44
N SER A 630 -9.61 -12.47 -21.20
CA SER A 630 -8.54 -12.32 -20.21
C SER A 630 -7.99 -13.66 -19.73
N VAL A 631 -8.83 -14.70 -19.60
CA VAL A 631 -8.38 -16.05 -19.21
C VAL A 631 -7.51 -16.65 -20.30
N GLN A 632 -7.92 -16.52 -21.56
CA GLN A 632 -7.11 -16.94 -22.70
C GLN A 632 -5.74 -16.24 -22.68
N ALA A 633 -5.70 -14.92 -22.53
CA ALA A 633 -4.44 -14.17 -22.49
C ALA A 633 -3.52 -14.59 -21.33
N ALA A 634 -4.08 -14.97 -20.18
CA ALA A 634 -3.33 -15.48 -19.05
C ALA A 634 -2.76 -16.88 -19.31
N LEU A 635 -3.51 -17.75 -19.98
CA LEU A 635 -3.06 -19.07 -20.40
C LEU A 635 -1.97 -18.99 -21.48
N ASP A 636 -2.10 -18.09 -22.45
CA ASP A 636 -1.06 -17.83 -23.45
C ASP A 636 0.23 -17.34 -22.79
N THR A 637 0.10 -16.50 -21.76
CA THR A 637 1.24 -16.03 -20.95
C THR A 637 1.89 -17.19 -20.21
N LEU A 638 1.09 -18.06 -19.59
CA LEU A 638 1.58 -19.26 -18.90
C LEU A 638 2.33 -20.19 -19.87
N ALA A 639 1.87 -20.36 -21.11
CA ALA A 639 2.57 -21.15 -22.13
C ALA A 639 3.99 -20.63 -22.41
N LEU A 640 4.18 -19.31 -22.45
CA LEU A 640 5.51 -18.70 -22.62
C LEU A 640 6.44 -18.96 -21.42
N TYR A 641 5.91 -19.10 -20.21
CA TYR A 641 6.69 -19.49 -19.04
C TYR A 641 6.98 -20.98 -18.99
N ARG A 642 6.03 -21.81 -19.42
CA ARG A 642 6.22 -23.27 -19.53
C ARG A 642 7.45 -23.59 -20.38
N GLN A 643 7.64 -22.91 -21.51
CA GLN A 643 8.84 -23.08 -22.35
C GLN A 643 10.17 -22.74 -21.65
N ARG A 644 10.15 -22.16 -20.45
CA ARG A 644 11.33 -21.65 -19.72
C ARG A 644 11.57 -22.36 -18.39
N GLN A 645 10.68 -23.25 -17.96
CA GLN A 645 10.69 -23.89 -16.66
C GLN A 645 10.49 -25.39 -16.79
N ASN A 646 11.22 -26.15 -15.97
CA ASN A 646 11.20 -27.61 -16.02
C ASN A 646 10.17 -28.24 -15.05
N GLY A 647 9.62 -27.48 -14.11
CA GLY A 647 8.60 -27.99 -13.17
C GLY A 647 7.21 -28.11 -13.79
N ARG A 648 6.23 -28.44 -12.94
CA ARG A 648 4.84 -28.64 -13.35
C ARG A 648 4.14 -27.31 -13.62
N VAL A 649 3.17 -27.33 -14.50
CA VAL A 649 2.20 -26.28 -14.78
C VAL A 649 0.95 -26.55 -13.96
N ILE A 650 0.65 -25.64 -13.04
CA ILE A 650 -0.52 -25.71 -12.18
C ILE A 650 -1.44 -24.55 -12.52
N VAL A 651 -2.72 -24.83 -12.77
CA VAL A 651 -3.70 -23.80 -13.13
C VAL A 651 -4.80 -23.75 -12.08
N CYS A 652 -4.93 -22.61 -11.40
CA CYS A 652 -5.93 -22.35 -10.38
C CYS A 652 -6.99 -21.36 -10.89
N LEU A 653 -8.22 -21.84 -11.10
CA LEU A 653 -9.30 -21.06 -11.71
C LEU A 653 -10.53 -20.92 -10.82
N GLY A 654 -11.04 -19.70 -10.72
CA GLY A 654 -12.38 -19.41 -10.19
C GLY A 654 -13.35 -19.02 -11.31
N ASP A 655 -14.66 -19.19 -11.08
CA ASP A 655 -15.71 -18.83 -12.04
C ASP A 655 -15.49 -17.46 -12.71
N MET A 656 -15.76 -17.41 -14.01
CA MET A 656 -15.96 -16.18 -14.79
C MET A 656 -17.42 -15.75 -14.64
N LEU A 657 -17.67 -14.65 -13.93
CA LEU A 657 -19.01 -14.17 -13.61
C LEU A 657 -19.51 -13.18 -14.69
N GLU A 658 -20.79 -12.82 -14.61
CA GLU A 658 -21.43 -11.81 -15.49
C GLU A 658 -21.48 -12.21 -16.98
N LEU A 659 -21.46 -13.52 -17.27
CA LEU A 659 -21.46 -14.08 -18.64
C LEU A 659 -22.85 -14.46 -19.18
N GLY A 660 -23.91 -14.31 -18.37
CA GLY A 660 -25.29 -14.63 -18.78
C GLY A 660 -25.48 -16.11 -19.13
N THR A 661 -26.31 -16.40 -20.13
CA THR A 661 -26.71 -17.77 -20.51
C THR A 661 -25.58 -18.60 -21.11
N GLU A 662 -24.58 -17.96 -21.73
CA GLU A 662 -23.42 -18.62 -22.34
C GLU A 662 -22.33 -18.98 -21.33
N ALA A 663 -22.51 -18.67 -20.04
CA ALA A 663 -21.48 -18.84 -19.02
C ALA A 663 -20.92 -20.28 -19.01
N LYS A 664 -21.77 -21.31 -19.07
CA LYS A 664 -21.34 -22.72 -19.07
C LYS A 664 -20.44 -23.05 -20.28
N ASN A 665 -20.84 -22.61 -21.47
CA ASN A 665 -20.12 -22.84 -22.72
C ASN A 665 -18.70 -22.24 -22.66
N PHE A 666 -18.58 -20.99 -22.20
CA PHE A 666 -17.27 -20.36 -22.02
C PHE A 666 -16.35 -21.09 -21.02
N HIS A 667 -16.91 -21.69 -19.96
CA HIS A 667 -16.11 -22.50 -19.03
C HIS A 667 -15.69 -23.83 -19.66
N GLN A 668 -16.58 -24.52 -20.37
CA GLN A 668 -16.28 -25.76 -21.08
C GLN A 668 -15.14 -25.60 -22.09
N GLN A 669 -15.12 -24.48 -22.82
CA GLN A 669 -14.08 -24.17 -23.82
C GLN A 669 -12.67 -24.01 -23.24
N LEU A 670 -12.50 -23.89 -21.91
CA LEU A 670 -11.19 -23.83 -21.28
C LEU A 670 -10.47 -25.19 -21.28
N ALA A 671 -11.20 -26.31 -21.25
CA ALA A 671 -10.60 -27.64 -21.12
C ALA A 671 -9.61 -27.97 -22.25
N PRO A 672 -9.97 -27.84 -23.55
CA PRO A 672 -9.02 -28.09 -24.65
C PRO A 672 -7.80 -27.17 -24.64
N VAL A 673 -7.90 -25.98 -24.06
CA VAL A 673 -6.78 -25.04 -23.94
C VAL A 673 -5.80 -25.51 -22.88
N LEU A 674 -6.31 -25.97 -21.72
CA LEU A 674 -5.50 -26.52 -20.63
C LEU A 674 -4.75 -27.79 -21.05
N GLU A 675 -5.38 -28.62 -21.88
CA GLU A 675 -4.77 -29.82 -22.46
C GLU A 675 -3.63 -29.47 -23.42
N ARG A 676 -3.87 -28.56 -24.38
CA ARG A 676 -2.81 -28.10 -25.29
C ARG A 676 -1.64 -27.42 -24.58
N LEU A 677 -1.92 -26.75 -23.45
CA LEU A 677 -0.91 -26.15 -22.61
C LEU A 677 -0.02 -27.19 -21.91
N GLY A 678 -0.51 -28.43 -21.75
CA GLY A 678 0.11 -29.47 -20.95
C GLY A 678 0.03 -29.15 -19.46
N ALA A 679 -1.12 -28.65 -18.98
CA ALA A 679 -1.33 -28.42 -17.56
C ALA A 679 -1.41 -29.77 -16.81
N GLU A 680 -0.49 -30.04 -15.89
CA GLU A 680 -0.51 -31.30 -15.14
C GLU A 680 -1.53 -31.27 -13.98
N LEU A 681 -1.70 -30.11 -13.34
CA LEU A 681 -2.64 -29.93 -12.22
C LEU A 681 -3.62 -28.78 -12.50
N VAL A 682 -4.92 -29.04 -12.35
CA VAL A 682 -5.96 -28.01 -12.49
C VAL A 682 -6.83 -27.97 -11.23
N TYR A 683 -6.78 -26.85 -10.53
CA TYR A 683 -7.58 -26.63 -9.32
C TYR A 683 -8.64 -25.58 -9.55
N THR A 684 -9.88 -25.86 -9.14
CA THR A 684 -11.00 -24.95 -9.39
C THR A 684 -11.87 -24.65 -8.18
N THR A 685 -12.60 -23.55 -8.24
CA THR A 685 -13.66 -23.21 -7.31
C THR A 685 -14.77 -22.44 -8.03
N GLY A 686 -16.02 -22.67 -7.64
CA GLY A 686 -17.19 -22.12 -8.31
C GLY A 686 -18.03 -23.16 -9.06
N LEU A 687 -19.30 -22.84 -9.27
CA LEU A 687 -20.30 -23.76 -9.81
C LEU A 687 -20.14 -23.95 -11.33
N LEU A 688 -19.69 -22.91 -12.04
CA LEU A 688 -19.55 -22.96 -13.51
C LEU A 688 -18.31 -23.75 -13.93
N MET A 689 -17.26 -23.75 -13.12
CA MET A 689 -16.06 -24.57 -13.32
C MET A 689 -16.33 -26.07 -13.34
N ALA A 690 -17.45 -26.54 -12.77
CA ALA A 690 -17.88 -27.93 -12.90
C ALA A 690 -18.07 -28.35 -14.38
N SER A 691 -18.54 -27.44 -15.23
CA SER A 691 -18.75 -27.72 -16.66
C SER A 691 -17.41 -27.91 -17.40
N MET A 692 -16.38 -27.15 -17.00
CA MET A 692 -15.01 -27.32 -17.49
C MET A 692 -14.44 -28.66 -17.03
N HIS A 693 -14.59 -29.01 -15.75
CA HIS A 693 -14.13 -30.27 -15.19
C HIS A 693 -14.65 -31.50 -15.93
N SER A 694 -15.95 -31.52 -16.25
CA SER A 694 -16.55 -32.62 -17.01
C SER A 694 -16.03 -32.74 -18.44
N SER A 695 -15.35 -31.72 -18.95
CA SER A 695 -14.81 -31.66 -20.31
C SER A 695 -13.31 -31.95 -20.37
N LEU A 696 -12.64 -32.17 -19.23
CA LEU A 696 -11.22 -32.51 -19.17
C LEU A 696 -10.99 -34.00 -19.45
N THR A 697 -9.93 -34.32 -20.17
CA THR A 697 -9.39 -35.68 -20.28
C THR A 697 -8.77 -36.16 -18.97
N ASN A 698 -8.64 -37.49 -18.81
CA ASN A 698 -8.07 -38.13 -17.61
C ASN A 698 -6.56 -37.89 -17.42
N GLU A 699 -5.89 -37.23 -18.37
CA GLU A 699 -4.45 -36.92 -18.29
C GLU A 699 -4.15 -35.76 -17.34
N ILE A 700 -5.13 -34.87 -17.11
CA ILE A 700 -5.00 -33.74 -16.19
C ILE A 700 -5.52 -34.12 -14.82
N GLN A 701 -4.69 -34.01 -13.78
CA GLN A 701 -5.16 -34.21 -12.41
C GLN A 701 -5.93 -32.96 -11.94
N ALA A 702 -7.25 -33.04 -12.04
CA ALA A 702 -8.14 -31.94 -11.73
C ALA A 702 -8.82 -32.10 -10.36
N LYS A 703 -8.95 -31.03 -9.57
CA LYS A 703 -9.68 -31.02 -8.29
C LYS A 703 -10.47 -29.73 -8.03
N SER A 704 -11.71 -29.85 -7.59
CA SER A 704 -12.56 -28.71 -7.19
C SER A 704 -12.55 -28.49 -5.67
N PHE A 705 -12.75 -27.24 -5.26
CA PHE A 705 -12.76 -26.80 -3.86
C PHE A 705 -13.94 -25.85 -3.59
N ASP A 706 -14.43 -25.85 -2.36
CA ASP A 706 -15.53 -24.96 -1.95
C ASP A 706 -15.10 -23.50 -1.88
N SER A 707 -13.80 -23.23 -1.73
CA SER A 707 -13.27 -21.86 -1.71
C SER A 707 -11.82 -21.76 -2.17
N ALA A 708 -11.45 -20.57 -2.65
CA ALA A 708 -10.07 -20.20 -2.98
C ALA A 708 -9.10 -20.40 -1.79
N LYS A 709 -9.55 -20.19 -0.55
CA LYS A 709 -8.72 -20.41 0.65
C LYS A 709 -8.38 -21.89 0.84
N GLN A 710 -9.37 -22.78 0.73
CA GLN A 710 -9.15 -24.23 0.82
C GLN A 710 -8.24 -24.72 -0.31
N MET A 711 -8.45 -24.22 -1.53
CA MET A 711 -7.58 -24.48 -2.68
C MET A 711 -6.13 -24.09 -2.38
N GLY A 712 -5.89 -22.88 -1.88
CA GLY A 712 -4.56 -22.41 -1.51
C GLY A 712 -3.90 -23.24 -0.42
N ALA A 713 -4.65 -23.62 0.62
CA ALA A 713 -4.16 -24.48 1.69
C ALA A 713 -3.75 -25.87 1.18
N HIS A 714 -4.52 -26.44 0.23
CA HIS A 714 -4.17 -27.71 -0.41
C HIS A 714 -2.95 -27.57 -1.32
N LEU A 715 -2.94 -26.57 -2.20
CA LEU A 715 -1.82 -26.33 -3.11
C LEU A 715 -0.50 -26.18 -2.36
N LYS A 716 -0.50 -25.48 -1.21
CA LYS A 716 0.67 -25.31 -0.37
C LYS A 716 1.34 -26.63 0.05
N THR A 717 0.58 -27.70 0.26
CA THR A 717 1.14 -29.01 0.64
C THR A 717 1.64 -29.82 -0.56
N GLN A 718 1.25 -29.44 -1.77
CA GLN A 718 1.61 -30.13 -3.02
C GLN A 718 2.73 -29.45 -3.80
N LEU A 719 3.08 -28.20 -3.45
CA LEU A 719 4.08 -27.41 -4.18
C LEU A 719 5.45 -28.10 -4.22
N GLN A 720 6.07 -28.04 -5.38
CA GLN A 720 7.43 -28.51 -5.66
C GLN A 720 8.29 -27.36 -6.18
N PRO A 721 9.63 -27.44 -6.04
CA PRO A 721 10.53 -26.53 -6.73
C PRO A 721 10.25 -26.49 -8.24
N ASP A 722 10.41 -25.31 -8.84
CA ASP A 722 10.24 -25.04 -10.27
C ASP A 722 8.81 -25.15 -10.84
N ASP A 723 7.80 -25.42 -10.00
CA ASP A 723 6.39 -25.32 -10.40
C ASP A 723 6.08 -23.90 -10.91
N THR A 724 5.27 -23.82 -11.97
CA THR A 724 4.71 -22.58 -12.50
C THR A 724 3.19 -22.60 -12.32
N ILE A 725 2.67 -21.65 -11.56
CA ILE A 725 1.27 -21.59 -11.14
C ILE A 725 0.61 -20.36 -11.74
N LEU A 726 -0.56 -20.51 -12.38
CA LEU A 726 -1.44 -19.39 -12.71
C LEU A 726 -2.61 -19.36 -11.75
N VAL A 727 -2.91 -18.18 -11.17
CA VAL A 727 -4.10 -17.99 -10.33
C VAL A 727 -4.98 -16.92 -10.95
N LYS A 728 -6.23 -17.28 -11.30
CA LYS A 728 -7.16 -16.38 -11.99
C LYS A 728 -8.61 -16.67 -11.65
N GLY A 729 -9.45 -15.64 -11.58
CA GLY A 729 -10.89 -15.74 -11.38
C GLY A 729 -11.54 -14.37 -11.27
N SER A 730 -12.88 -14.33 -11.26
CA SER A 730 -13.60 -13.08 -11.00
C SER A 730 -13.29 -12.57 -9.59
N ASN A 731 -13.35 -11.25 -9.35
CA ASN A 731 -12.96 -10.68 -8.06
C ASN A 731 -13.76 -11.29 -6.88
N ALA A 732 -15.05 -11.56 -7.10
CA ALA A 732 -15.94 -12.15 -6.10
C ALA A 732 -15.56 -13.60 -5.73
N MET A 733 -14.78 -14.29 -6.56
CA MET A 733 -14.23 -15.62 -6.24
C MET A 733 -13.06 -15.55 -5.26
N GLU A 734 -12.55 -14.36 -4.97
CA GLU A 734 -11.48 -14.12 -4.01
C GLU A 734 -10.23 -14.99 -4.25
N MET A 735 -9.92 -15.28 -5.51
CA MET A 735 -8.80 -16.16 -5.91
C MET A 735 -7.45 -15.69 -5.37
N TRP A 736 -7.34 -14.41 -5.03
CA TRP A 736 -6.19 -13.84 -4.32
C TRP A 736 -5.86 -14.56 -3.00
N LYS A 737 -6.85 -15.21 -2.37
CA LYS A 737 -6.65 -16.03 -1.16
C LYS A 737 -5.77 -17.25 -1.41
N VAL A 738 -5.75 -17.78 -2.64
CA VAL A 738 -4.80 -18.84 -3.03
C VAL A 738 -3.38 -18.32 -2.82
N ILE A 739 -3.04 -17.17 -3.42
CA ILE A 739 -1.71 -16.56 -3.30
C ILE A 739 -1.39 -16.22 -1.84
N ALA A 740 -2.36 -15.65 -1.10
CA ALA A 740 -2.19 -15.32 0.31
C ALA A 740 -1.78 -16.54 1.16
N GLU A 741 -2.25 -17.74 0.84
CA GLU A 741 -1.83 -18.95 1.56
C GLU A 741 -0.39 -19.39 1.23
N LEU A 742 0.06 -19.14 0.01
CA LEU A 742 1.39 -19.52 -0.47
C LEU A 742 2.50 -18.59 0.02
N ILE A 743 2.21 -17.29 0.21
CA ILE A 743 3.23 -16.29 0.57
C ILE A 743 3.44 -16.13 2.08
N PRO A 744 4.64 -15.69 2.53
CA PRO A 744 4.92 -15.40 3.94
C PRO A 744 4.02 -14.29 4.52
N TRP A 745 3.76 -14.32 5.82
CA TRP A 745 2.83 -13.42 6.49
C TRP A 745 3.09 -11.92 6.23
N GLY A 746 4.35 -11.51 6.15
CA GLY A 746 4.73 -10.12 5.85
C GLY A 746 4.31 -9.61 4.45
N GLN A 747 4.03 -10.50 3.50
CA GLN A 747 3.51 -10.17 2.17
C GLN A 747 1.97 -10.32 2.09
N ARG A 748 1.35 -11.03 3.03
CA ARG A 748 -0.11 -11.25 3.08
C ARG A 748 -0.89 -9.96 3.38
N SER A 749 -0.29 -9.01 4.09
CA SER A 749 -0.91 -7.74 4.47
C SER A 749 -1.42 -6.94 3.26
N ASN A 750 -0.70 -6.94 2.14
CA ASN A 750 -1.12 -6.25 0.90
C ASN A 750 -2.42 -6.81 0.30
N TYR A 751 -2.72 -8.08 0.56
CA TYR A 751 -3.92 -8.78 0.10
C TYR A 751 -5.09 -8.68 1.10
N LEU A 752 -4.80 -8.48 2.39
CA LEU A 752 -5.84 -8.36 3.43
C LEU A 752 -6.45 -6.96 3.52
N VAL A 753 -5.78 -5.95 2.94
CA VAL A 753 -6.26 -4.56 2.85
C VAL A 753 -7.07 -4.31 1.56
N SER A 754 -6.98 -5.20 0.56
CA SER A 754 -7.78 -5.14 -0.67
C SER A 754 -9.13 -5.82 -0.49
#